data_AF-A0AAE4DPC3-F1
#
_entry.id   AF-A0AAE4DPC3-F1
#
_cell.length_a   1.000
_cell.length_b   1.000
_cell.length_c   1.000
_cell.angle_alpha   90.00
_cell.angle_beta   90.00
_cell.angle_gamma   90.00
#
_symmetry.space_group_name_H-M   'P 1'
#
loop_
_entity.id
_entity.type
_entity.pdbx_description
1 polymer ?
#
loop_
_entity_poly.entity_id
_entity_poly.type
_entity_poly.pdbx_seq_one_letter_code
_entity_poly.pdbx_strand_id
1 'polypeptide(L)'
;MAVVCDLKITSAKRAKAAYMRELPKEVRQKVCLLLGSRDAESTIRAANIAKQRGSSDRVIKTKDGGELYVVKNWLASDVWEFLLSAGMGSAYPLPSYLESNVTTAELYKAATGECVWSATEKKASDACGARFGCWACQAVGLDKSMETLLATDPERHGYMSGLNRIQRYLAKRRYAWEDRHPVGRTIYEGGYIKIQPDVYSPVFLERLLHVCCSMDYMEQKRADELAYKLATGQAEDNDWNRRMAEPQFRIISEEALVHIDFMWAFHHFNDKPFHALEIYHRVWSMGDLDLLEDEPQCETVPQSPIPKPLWLKVGRWGDGSLSDGLADPLAEMAYFDGGDDPLAAQVINTADGKRRVVCFAEDDEVKVDPDSAAFIIWNEYPRLRESVLKGHYTPGSAAQFYLRFGAIQLAKGKGALYHRMMQRGQTYHQMGLTGLQTMEGIQQRKDVKVLSDAKYKDLVKRKIKGRLATVRWWVNLHLTFKYHLHHRTPTGLFIEKQLDQEAMEEQKRHQERWFNYVTDAMLCYSSAFCMSVMEGREGSGNANIRRYMAATRRKAYTALCELLDNTDAQWVNDVVQSAVGQYEAIQAALTEGSALAIYLDWINLLSKRHPASLERHVRTMIKAVQRLHRRDDTELQRGQQGLSLAA
;
A
#
# COMPACT_ATOMS: atom_id res chain seq x y z
N MET A 1 4.48 -8.99 -19.29
CA MET A 1 3.78 -8.21 -20.35
C MET A 1 3.73 -6.77 -19.88
N ALA A 2 4.62 -5.91 -20.37
CA ALA A 2 4.50 -4.48 -20.14
C ALA A 2 3.34 -3.98 -20.99
N VAL A 3 2.21 -3.67 -20.35
CA VAL A 3 1.17 -2.89 -20.99
C VAL A 3 1.78 -1.50 -21.18
N VAL A 4 2.26 -1.21 -22.39
CA VAL A 4 2.56 0.16 -22.79
C VAL A 4 1.22 0.88 -22.78
N CYS A 5 0.86 1.44 -21.62
CA CYS A 5 -0.29 2.32 -21.50
C CYS A 5 -0.08 3.48 -22.48
N ASP A 6 -0.94 3.57 -23.49
CA ASP A 6 -0.98 4.73 -24.38
C ASP A 6 -1.33 5.97 -23.54
N LEU A 7 -0.30 6.79 -23.29
CA LEU A 7 -0.39 8.01 -22.48
C LEU A 7 -1.15 9.14 -23.17
N LYS A 8 -1.48 9.03 -24.47
CA LYS A 8 -2.16 10.09 -25.21
C LYS A 8 -3.66 9.85 -25.25
N ILE A 9 -4.11 8.72 -25.82
CA ILE A 9 -5.55 8.49 -26.01
C ILE A 9 -6.20 8.02 -24.70
N THR A 10 -5.57 7.10 -23.97
CA THR A 10 -6.18 6.53 -22.75
C THR A 10 -6.25 7.56 -21.62
N SER A 11 -5.20 8.37 -21.46
CA SER A 11 -5.19 9.46 -20.48
C SER A 11 -6.22 10.53 -20.82
N ALA A 12 -6.30 10.92 -22.10
CA ALA A 12 -7.33 11.87 -22.57
C ALA A 12 -8.75 11.32 -22.36
N LYS A 13 -8.97 10.03 -22.59
CA LYS A 13 -10.25 9.36 -22.28
C LYS A 13 -10.54 9.32 -20.79
N ARG A 14 -9.53 9.09 -19.93
CA ARG A 14 -9.67 9.15 -18.48
C ARG A 14 -10.02 10.55 -17.99
N ALA A 15 -9.33 11.58 -18.49
CA ALA A 15 -9.62 12.97 -18.16
C ALA A 15 -11.03 13.37 -18.62
N LYS A 16 -11.41 12.99 -19.84
CA LYS A 16 -12.78 13.16 -20.36
C LYS A 16 -13.79 12.47 -19.45
N ALA A 17 -13.54 11.22 -19.05
CA ALA A 17 -14.45 10.46 -18.18
C ALA A 17 -14.59 11.09 -16.79
N ALA A 18 -13.51 11.63 -16.21
CA ALA A 18 -13.56 12.36 -14.96
C ALA A 18 -14.40 13.64 -15.10
N TYR A 19 -14.10 14.47 -16.10
CA TYR A 19 -14.88 15.68 -16.41
C TYR A 19 -16.38 15.39 -16.67
N MET A 20 -16.68 14.30 -17.38
CA MET A 20 -18.06 13.89 -17.66
C MET A 20 -18.84 13.41 -16.42
N ARG A 21 -18.18 12.97 -15.34
CA ARG A 21 -18.90 12.55 -14.11
C ARG A 21 -19.62 13.72 -13.46
N GLU A 22 -19.03 14.90 -13.50
CA GLU A 22 -19.53 16.12 -12.86
C GLU A 22 -20.64 16.80 -13.68
N LEU A 23 -20.79 16.44 -14.96
CA LEU A 23 -21.76 17.04 -15.86
C LEU A 23 -23.13 16.33 -15.87
N PRO A 24 -24.25 17.08 -16.08
CA PRO A 24 -25.57 16.50 -16.35
C PRO A 24 -25.60 15.60 -17.59
N LYS A 25 -26.44 14.56 -17.59
CA LYS A 25 -26.53 13.56 -18.68
C LYS A 25 -26.77 14.18 -20.07
N GLU A 26 -27.53 15.26 -20.14
CA GLU A 26 -27.87 15.99 -21.37
C GLU A 26 -26.65 16.66 -22.02
N VAL A 27 -25.67 17.06 -21.21
CA VAL A 27 -24.44 17.72 -21.67
C VAL A 27 -23.38 16.69 -22.06
N ARG A 28 -23.34 15.52 -21.41
CA ARG A 28 -22.36 14.45 -21.69
C ARG A 28 -22.32 14.02 -23.16
N GLN A 29 -23.47 13.96 -23.81
CA GLN A 29 -23.57 13.58 -25.23
C GLN A 29 -23.04 14.65 -26.21
N LYS A 30 -22.87 15.89 -25.74
CA LYS A 30 -22.35 17.02 -26.52
C LYS A 30 -20.83 17.22 -26.35
N VAL A 31 -20.19 16.48 -25.44
CA VAL A 31 -18.75 16.59 -25.20
C VAL A 31 -17.98 15.90 -26.32
N CYS A 32 -17.14 16.67 -27.03
CA CYS A 32 -16.26 16.18 -28.07
C CYS A 32 -14.79 16.22 -27.62
N LEU A 33 -14.07 15.11 -27.79
CA LEU A 33 -12.64 15.02 -27.54
C LEU A 33 -11.89 15.35 -28.84
N LEU A 34 -11.10 16.42 -28.82
CA LEU A 34 -10.23 16.80 -29.94
C LEU A 34 -8.86 16.13 -29.77
N LEU A 35 -8.40 15.45 -30.80
CA LEU A 35 -7.14 14.69 -30.79
C LEU A 35 -6.18 15.23 -31.86
N GLY A 36 -4.93 15.49 -31.45
CA GLY A 36 -3.85 15.98 -32.31
C GLY A 36 -2.98 14.88 -32.94
N SER A 37 -3.52 13.69 -33.18
CA SER A 37 -2.76 12.58 -33.80
C SER A 37 -2.85 12.63 -35.32
N ARG A 38 -1.74 12.37 -36.03
CA ARG A 38 -1.63 12.50 -37.49
C ARG A 38 -1.24 11.16 -38.13
N ASP A 39 -1.73 10.90 -39.34
CA ASP A 39 -1.39 9.67 -40.07
C ASP A 39 0.08 9.65 -40.48
N ALA A 40 0.65 10.82 -40.82
CA ALA A 40 2.05 10.99 -41.20
C ALA A 40 3.06 10.78 -40.05
N GLU A 41 2.62 10.56 -38.80
CA GLU A 41 3.54 10.37 -37.67
C GLU A 41 4.18 8.97 -37.63
N SER A 42 3.42 7.93 -37.98
CA SER A 42 3.95 6.57 -38.17
C SER A 42 2.88 5.64 -38.77
N THR A 43 3.33 4.57 -39.42
CA THR A 43 2.46 3.50 -39.95
C THR A 43 1.58 2.88 -38.85
N ILE A 44 2.13 2.70 -37.65
CA ILE A 44 1.40 2.18 -36.49
C ILE A 44 0.33 3.17 -36.03
N ARG A 45 0.62 4.48 -36.00
CA ARG A 45 -0.37 5.50 -35.62
C ARG A 45 -1.48 5.60 -36.65
N ALA A 46 -1.17 5.60 -37.94
CA ALA A 46 -2.17 5.57 -39.01
C ALA A 46 -3.10 4.36 -38.86
N ALA A 47 -2.55 3.16 -38.61
CA ALA A 47 -3.35 1.96 -38.36
C ALA A 47 -4.24 2.08 -37.11
N ASN A 48 -3.73 2.68 -36.02
CA ASN A 48 -4.51 2.89 -34.79
C ASN A 48 -5.63 3.92 -34.98
N ILE A 49 -5.38 5.02 -35.69
CA ILE A 49 -6.40 6.03 -36.02
C ILE A 49 -7.48 5.40 -36.90
N ALA A 50 -7.09 4.62 -37.91
CA ALA A 50 -8.02 3.88 -38.76
C ALA A 50 -8.88 2.88 -37.94
N LYS A 51 -8.28 2.17 -36.97
CA LYS A 51 -9.01 1.27 -36.07
C LYS A 51 -10.05 1.99 -35.23
N GLN A 52 -9.78 3.23 -34.81
CA GLN A 52 -10.73 4.09 -34.10
C GLN A 52 -11.71 4.82 -35.05
N ARG A 53 -11.65 4.53 -36.35
CA ARG A 53 -12.43 5.21 -37.41
C ARG A 53 -12.20 6.71 -37.47
N GLY A 54 -11.04 7.18 -37.00
CA GLY A 54 -10.66 8.59 -36.86
C GLY A 54 -10.85 9.39 -38.16
N SER A 55 -11.49 10.56 -38.05
CA SER A 55 -11.77 11.49 -39.15
C SER A 55 -11.38 12.90 -38.73
N SER A 56 -10.92 13.71 -39.70
CA SER A 56 -10.56 15.12 -39.52
C SER A 56 -11.75 16.06 -39.66
N ASP A 57 -12.77 15.63 -40.39
CA ASP A 57 -13.91 16.43 -40.84
C ASP A 57 -15.23 16.05 -40.14
N ARG A 58 -15.32 14.84 -39.60
CA ARG A 58 -16.55 14.30 -39.00
C ARG A 58 -16.30 13.84 -37.56
N VAL A 59 -17.17 14.30 -36.66
CA VAL A 59 -17.18 13.86 -35.27
C VAL A 59 -17.70 12.42 -35.20
N ILE A 60 -16.88 11.53 -34.66
CA ILE A 60 -17.25 10.13 -34.44
C ILE A 60 -17.90 10.03 -33.07
N LYS A 61 -19.14 9.53 -33.02
CA LYS A 61 -19.84 9.30 -31.77
C LYS A 61 -19.42 7.95 -31.19
N THR A 62 -18.70 7.97 -30.07
CA THR A 62 -18.43 6.79 -29.24
C THR A 62 -19.42 6.74 -28.07
N LYS A 63 -19.44 5.63 -27.31
CA LYS A 63 -20.31 5.46 -26.12
C LYS A 63 -20.10 6.57 -25.08
N ASP A 64 -18.92 7.17 -25.09
CA ASP A 64 -18.47 8.16 -24.12
C ASP A 64 -18.44 9.60 -24.70
N GLY A 65 -19.17 9.88 -25.80
CA GLY A 65 -19.28 11.21 -26.44
C GLY A 65 -18.64 11.28 -27.84
N GLY A 66 -18.36 12.49 -28.35
CA GLY A 66 -17.72 12.69 -29.66
C GLY A 66 -16.19 12.58 -29.61
N GLU A 67 -15.56 12.19 -30.72
CA GLU A 67 -14.11 12.19 -30.96
C GLU A 67 -13.81 12.78 -32.36
N LEU A 68 -12.80 13.66 -32.49
CA LEU A 68 -12.39 14.29 -33.75
C LEU A 68 -10.86 14.42 -33.84
N TYR A 69 -10.28 14.09 -34.99
CA TYR A 69 -8.83 14.13 -35.24
C TYR A 69 -8.47 15.33 -36.14
N VAL A 70 -8.44 16.53 -35.57
CA VAL A 70 -8.44 17.81 -36.31
C VAL A 70 -7.29 17.91 -37.33
N VAL A 71 -6.09 17.45 -36.97
CA VAL A 71 -4.87 17.55 -37.80
C VAL A 71 -4.48 16.22 -38.44
N LYS A 72 -5.41 15.27 -38.56
CA LYS A 72 -5.13 13.89 -39.05
C LYS A 72 -4.29 13.86 -40.33
N ASN A 73 -4.64 14.70 -41.30
CA ASN A 73 -4.06 14.72 -42.63
C ASN A 73 -2.90 15.73 -42.78
N TRP A 74 -2.49 16.39 -41.69
CA TRP A 74 -1.45 17.42 -41.73
C TRP A 74 -0.05 16.81 -41.69
N LEU A 75 0.85 17.38 -42.49
CA LEU A 75 2.28 17.11 -42.42
C LEU A 75 2.92 17.82 -41.23
N ALA A 76 4.17 17.47 -40.94
CA ALA A 76 4.91 18.14 -39.87
C ALA A 76 5.20 19.61 -40.24
N SER A 77 5.48 19.89 -41.52
CA SER A 77 5.63 21.24 -42.07
C SER A 77 4.40 22.09 -41.82
N ASP A 78 3.20 21.57 -42.13
CA ASP A 78 1.94 22.31 -42.00
C ASP A 78 1.67 22.71 -40.55
N VAL A 79 2.01 21.81 -39.60
CA VAL A 79 1.91 22.10 -38.16
C VAL A 79 2.87 23.21 -37.76
N TRP A 80 4.11 23.19 -38.23
CA TRP A 80 5.09 24.24 -37.90
C TRP A 80 4.78 25.57 -38.55
N GLU A 81 4.30 25.57 -39.79
CA GLU A 81 3.80 26.77 -40.47
C GLU A 81 2.65 27.40 -39.69
N PHE A 82 1.68 26.58 -39.26
CA PHE A 82 0.58 27.04 -38.41
C PHE A 82 1.07 27.62 -37.08
N LEU A 83 1.98 26.93 -36.38
CA LEU A 83 2.50 27.38 -35.09
C LEU A 83 3.29 28.69 -35.21
N LEU A 84 4.14 28.83 -36.23
CA LEU A 84 4.93 30.05 -36.45
C LEU A 84 4.08 31.23 -36.94
N SER A 85 2.94 30.94 -37.57
CA SER A 85 1.93 31.93 -37.94
C SER A 85 1.04 32.35 -36.76
N ALA A 86 1.19 31.73 -35.59
CA ALA A 86 0.36 31.99 -34.41
C ALA A 86 1.13 32.71 -33.30
N GLY A 87 0.54 33.79 -32.76
CA GLY A 87 1.12 34.59 -31.66
C GLY A 87 0.11 35.56 -31.03
N MET A 88 0.49 36.20 -29.93
CA MET A 88 -0.36 37.19 -29.22
C MET A 88 -0.36 38.57 -29.91
N GLY A 89 0.71 38.91 -30.64
CA GLY A 89 0.88 40.23 -31.26
C GLY A 89 0.10 40.40 -32.56
N SER A 90 -0.20 41.65 -32.93
CA SER A 90 -0.88 41.99 -34.20
C SER A 90 -0.07 41.66 -35.46
N ALA A 91 1.19 41.28 -35.30
CA ALA A 91 2.06 40.82 -36.37
C ALA A 91 1.75 39.38 -36.82
N TYR A 92 1.05 38.60 -35.99
CA TYR A 92 0.72 37.22 -36.30
C TYR A 92 -0.69 37.12 -36.90
N PRO A 93 -0.87 36.39 -38.02
CA PRO A 93 -2.17 36.21 -38.64
C PRO A 93 -3.12 35.34 -37.81
N LEU A 94 -2.60 34.48 -36.92
CA LEU A 94 -3.39 33.60 -36.07
C LEU A 94 -3.19 33.92 -34.58
N PRO A 95 -4.26 33.90 -33.76
CA PRO A 95 -4.13 34.14 -32.33
C PRO A 95 -3.51 32.93 -31.62
N SER A 96 -2.67 33.20 -30.63
CA SER A 96 -2.12 32.22 -29.69
C SER A 96 -2.17 32.76 -28.26
N TYR A 97 -2.05 31.89 -27.27
CA TYR A 97 -1.83 32.29 -25.88
C TYR A 97 -0.35 32.58 -25.57
N LEU A 98 0.55 32.21 -26.47
CA LEU A 98 1.99 32.50 -26.40
C LEU A 98 2.32 33.73 -27.25
N GLU A 99 3.35 34.47 -26.85
CA GLU A 99 3.85 35.61 -27.63
C GLU A 99 4.33 35.17 -29.02
N SER A 100 5.14 34.12 -29.09
CA SER A 100 5.57 33.47 -30.33
C SER A 100 5.98 32.01 -30.09
N ASN A 101 6.01 31.21 -31.16
CA ASN A 101 6.53 29.83 -31.14
C ASN A 101 7.99 29.71 -31.62
N VAL A 102 8.70 30.83 -31.79
CA VAL A 102 10.06 30.87 -32.38
C VAL A 102 11.07 30.11 -31.53
N THR A 103 11.07 30.33 -30.21
CA THR A 103 11.97 29.63 -29.28
C THR A 103 11.78 28.11 -29.32
N THR A 104 10.55 27.64 -29.51
CA THR A 104 10.26 26.22 -29.66
C THR A 104 10.79 25.69 -30.99
N ALA A 105 10.66 26.43 -32.08
CA ALA A 105 11.23 26.06 -33.37
C ALA A 105 12.77 26.02 -33.34
N GLU A 106 13.42 26.97 -32.66
CA GLU A 106 14.87 26.96 -32.43
C GLU A 106 15.32 25.71 -31.67
N LEU A 107 14.60 25.33 -30.61
CA LEU A 107 14.89 24.12 -29.84
C LEU A 107 14.81 22.86 -30.72
N TYR A 108 13.76 22.72 -31.54
CA TYR A 108 13.61 21.59 -32.45
C TYR A 108 14.68 21.58 -33.57
N LYS A 109 15.07 22.76 -34.07
CA LYS A 109 16.17 22.91 -35.01
C LYS A 109 17.49 22.43 -34.38
N ALA A 110 17.78 22.86 -33.16
CA ALA A 110 19.00 22.46 -32.44
C ALA A 110 19.04 20.95 -32.12
N ALA A 111 17.89 20.35 -31.78
CA ALA A 111 17.82 18.92 -31.49
C ALA A 111 17.82 18.02 -32.73
N THR A 112 17.41 18.53 -33.90
CA THR A 112 17.41 17.77 -35.17
C THR A 112 18.72 17.98 -35.94
N GLY A 113 19.40 19.12 -35.75
CA GLY A 113 20.56 19.53 -36.54
C GLY A 113 20.21 20.03 -37.95
N GLU A 114 18.95 19.90 -38.37
CA GLU A 114 18.42 20.34 -39.66
C GLU A 114 17.33 21.41 -39.45
N CYS A 115 17.08 22.23 -40.47
CA CYS A 115 15.99 23.21 -40.44
C CYS A 115 14.64 22.50 -40.39
N VAL A 116 13.81 22.82 -39.39
CA VAL A 116 12.45 22.29 -39.24
C VAL A 116 11.58 22.55 -40.47
N TRP A 117 11.88 23.63 -41.22
CA TRP A 117 11.18 24.04 -42.45
C TRP A 117 11.59 23.23 -43.69
N SER A 118 12.84 22.75 -43.74
CA SER A 118 13.43 22.09 -44.90
C SER A 118 13.63 20.59 -44.70
N ALA A 119 13.07 20.02 -43.64
CA ALA A 119 13.09 18.59 -43.41
C ALA A 119 12.21 17.92 -44.47
N THR A 120 12.78 17.67 -45.64
CA THR A 120 12.17 16.88 -46.71
C THR A 120 11.74 15.56 -46.12
N GLU A 121 10.53 15.11 -46.45
CA GLU A 121 9.96 13.87 -45.94
C GLU A 121 10.95 12.70 -46.13
N LYS A 122 11.64 12.32 -45.05
CA LYS A 122 12.43 11.10 -45.06
C LYS A 122 11.45 9.93 -45.11
N LYS A 123 11.78 8.90 -45.90
CA LYS A 123 10.94 7.70 -46.11
C LYS A 123 10.47 7.16 -44.77
N ALA A 124 9.31 6.50 -44.72
CA ALA A 124 8.73 5.90 -43.52
C ALA A 124 9.67 4.94 -42.72
N SER A 125 10.81 4.54 -43.30
CA SER A 125 11.90 3.79 -42.66
C SER A 125 12.87 4.62 -41.83
N ASP A 126 12.97 5.93 -42.05
CA ASP A 126 13.85 6.84 -41.32
C ASP A 126 13.08 7.43 -40.14
N ALA A 127 13.07 6.69 -39.04
CA ALA A 127 12.44 7.09 -37.79
C ALA A 127 13.20 8.24 -37.08
N CYS A 128 13.45 9.37 -37.76
CA CYS A 128 14.28 10.47 -37.27
C CYS A 128 13.55 11.82 -37.35
N GLY A 129 12.80 12.12 -36.29
CA GLY A 129 12.51 13.51 -35.88
C GLY A 129 13.02 13.69 -34.45
N ALA A 130 13.39 14.91 -34.06
CA ALA A 130 13.83 15.18 -32.69
C ALA A 130 12.78 14.68 -31.68
N ARG A 131 13.21 13.81 -30.75
CA ARG A 131 12.35 13.26 -29.70
C ARG A 131 12.76 13.85 -28.37
N PHE A 132 11.98 14.81 -27.90
CA PHE A 132 12.07 15.27 -26.52
C PHE A 132 11.34 14.28 -25.61
N GLY A 133 11.99 13.89 -24.53
CA GLY A 133 11.45 12.93 -23.57
C GLY A 133 12.05 13.14 -22.19
N CYS A 134 11.59 12.32 -21.24
CA CYS A 134 12.20 12.28 -19.92
C CYS A 134 13.65 11.77 -20.04
N TRP A 135 14.58 12.42 -19.35
CA TRP A 135 16.00 12.07 -19.32
C TRP A 135 16.28 10.64 -18.83
N ALA A 136 15.37 10.03 -18.05
CA ALA A 136 15.50 8.65 -17.60
C ALA A 136 14.83 7.62 -18.54
N CYS A 137 14.07 8.07 -19.54
CA CYS A 137 13.27 7.18 -20.39
C CYS A 137 14.13 6.39 -21.38
N GLN A 138 14.01 5.06 -21.35
CA GLN A 138 14.80 4.15 -22.18
C GLN A 138 14.04 3.62 -23.41
N ALA A 139 12.88 4.20 -23.73
CA ALA A 139 12.04 3.76 -24.85
C ALA A 139 12.73 3.90 -26.22
N VAL A 140 13.65 4.87 -26.36
CA VAL A 140 14.37 5.17 -27.61
C VAL A 140 15.76 4.52 -27.64
N GLY A 141 16.22 3.90 -26.55
CA GLY A 141 17.60 3.44 -26.41
C GLY A 141 18.53 4.61 -26.13
N LEU A 142 19.49 4.90 -27.03
CA LEU A 142 20.38 6.06 -26.91
C LEU A 142 19.72 7.32 -27.48
N ASP A 143 19.68 8.39 -26.70
CA ASP A 143 19.06 9.66 -27.11
C ASP A 143 19.98 10.52 -27.97
N LYS A 144 19.91 10.30 -29.29
CA LYS A 144 20.65 11.08 -30.29
C LYS A 144 20.24 12.55 -30.33
N SER A 145 18.97 12.86 -30.05
CA SER A 145 18.47 14.25 -30.13
C SER A 145 19.11 15.11 -29.05
N MET A 146 19.27 14.56 -27.85
CA MET A 146 19.98 15.21 -26.75
C MET A 146 21.48 15.39 -27.06
N GLU A 147 22.13 14.41 -27.69
CA GLU A 147 23.53 14.53 -28.11
C GLU A 147 23.71 15.64 -29.15
N THR A 148 22.83 15.71 -30.14
CA THR A 148 22.85 16.79 -31.15
C THR A 148 22.58 18.16 -30.52
N LEU A 149 21.65 18.24 -29.56
CA LEU A 149 21.34 19.48 -28.85
C LEU A 149 22.57 20.03 -28.11
N LEU A 150 23.25 19.17 -27.36
CA LEU A 150 24.48 19.52 -26.62
C LEU A 150 25.64 19.88 -27.55
N ALA A 151 25.74 19.24 -28.72
CA ALA A 151 26.78 19.54 -29.70
C ALA A 151 26.52 20.86 -30.45
N THR A 152 25.26 21.24 -30.65
CA THR A 152 24.90 22.43 -31.43
C THR A 152 25.10 23.72 -30.63
N ASP A 153 24.69 23.74 -29.36
CA ASP A 153 24.82 24.91 -28.49
C ASP A 153 25.20 24.50 -27.05
N PRO A 154 26.51 24.32 -26.79
CA PRO A 154 27.01 23.92 -25.47
C PRO A 154 26.75 24.95 -24.38
N GLU A 155 26.73 26.25 -24.71
CA GLU A 155 26.52 27.30 -23.71
C GLU A 155 25.07 27.33 -23.23
N ARG A 156 24.11 27.20 -24.14
CA ARG A 156 22.68 27.21 -23.81
C ARG A 156 22.20 25.91 -23.18
N HIS A 157 22.73 24.77 -23.60
CA HIS A 157 22.22 23.44 -23.20
C HIS A 157 23.18 22.62 -22.33
N GLY A 158 24.39 23.11 -22.06
CA GLY A 158 25.45 22.36 -21.36
C GLY A 158 25.07 21.82 -19.98
N TYR A 159 24.15 22.50 -19.27
CA TYR A 159 23.60 22.03 -18.00
C TYR A 159 22.96 20.64 -18.10
N MET A 160 22.44 20.26 -19.28
CA MET A 160 21.78 18.97 -19.48
C MET A 160 22.75 17.80 -19.73
N SER A 161 24.06 18.06 -19.80
CA SER A 161 25.08 17.04 -20.08
C SER A 161 25.09 15.88 -19.07
N GLY A 162 24.92 16.19 -17.78
CA GLY A 162 24.82 15.18 -16.71
C GLY A 162 23.62 14.25 -16.89
N LEU A 163 22.46 14.80 -17.26
CA LEU A 163 21.25 14.04 -17.54
C LEU A 163 21.43 13.09 -18.73
N ASN A 164 22.13 13.55 -19.78
CA ASN A 164 22.45 12.70 -20.93
C ASN A 164 23.38 11.53 -20.53
N ARG A 165 24.41 11.79 -19.72
CA ARG A 165 25.31 10.72 -19.22
C ARG A 165 24.55 9.64 -18.46
N ILE A 166 23.63 10.02 -17.56
CA ILE A 166 22.80 9.04 -16.83
C ILE A 166 21.92 8.24 -17.80
N GLN A 167 21.30 8.92 -18.76
CA GLN A 167 20.47 8.29 -19.78
C GLN A 167 21.24 7.21 -20.55
N ARG A 168 22.46 7.53 -21.01
CA ARG A 168 23.32 6.63 -21.77
C ARG A 168 23.83 5.47 -20.93
N TYR A 169 24.22 5.74 -19.69
CA TYR A 169 24.62 4.70 -18.75
C TYR A 169 23.49 3.66 -18.55
N LEU A 170 22.27 4.13 -18.30
CA LEU A 170 21.09 3.27 -18.19
C LEU A 170 20.81 2.51 -19.51
N ALA A 171 20.94 3.17 -20.66
CA ALA A 171 20.74 2.56 -21.97
C ALA A 171 21.71 1.42 -22.25
N LYS A 172 22.99 1.63 -21.93
CA LYS A 172 24.08 0.66 -22.12
C LYS A 172 23.95 -0.57 -21.21
N ARG A 173 23.50 -0.35 -19.96
CA ARG A 173 23.40 -1.40 -18.93
C ARG A 173 22.03 -2.06 -18.80
N ARG A 174 20.99 -1.61 -19.51
CA ARG A 174 19.61 -2.12 -19.33
C ARG A 174 19.46 -3.64 -19.50
N TYR A 175 20.29 -4.26 -20.33
CA TYR A 175 20.27 -5.70 -20.60
C TYR A 175 21.35 -6.50 -19.84
N ALA A 176 22.12 -5.83 -18.98
CA ALA A 176 23.06 -6.48 -18.06
C ALA A 176 22.26 -7.24 -16.99
N TRP A 177 22.43 -8.57 -16.93
CA TRP A 177 21.75 -9.40 -15.92
C TRP A 177 22.49 -9.38 -14.58
N GLU A 178 23.79 -9.07 -14.60
CA GLU A 178 24.65 -8.90 -13.43
C GLU A 178 24.24 -7.70 -12.56
N ASP A 179 23.65 -6.67 -13.17
CA ASP A 179 23.14 -5.49 -12.46
C ASP A 179 21.75 -5.71 -11.86
N ARG A 180 21.24 -6.95 -11.91
CA ARG A 180 19.89 -7.29 -11.43
C ARG A 180 19.96 -8.07 -10.13
N HIS A 181 19.05 -7.75 -9.23
CA HIS A 181 18.79 -8.56 -8.05
C HIS A 181 17.93 -9.78 -8.44
N PRO A 182 18.37 -11.01 -8.15
CA PRO A 182 17.69 -12.21 -8.61
C PRO A 182 16.57 -12.71 -7.67
N VAL A 183 16.39 -12.14 -6.48
CA VAL A 183 15.45 -12.66 -5.47
C VAL A 183 14.02 -12.16 -5.74
N GLY A 184 13.11 -13.09 -6.02
CA GLY A 184 11.69 -12.78 -6.27
C GLY A 184 10.84 -12.64 -5.00
N ARG A 185 9.81 -11.79 -5.09
CA ARG A 185 8.96 -11.36 -3.95
C ARG A 185 7.71 -12.20 -3.69
N THR A 186 7.43 -13.19 -4.53
CA THR A 186 6.20 -13.99 -4.50
C THR A 186 6.48 -15.40 -4.00
N ILE A 187 5.70 -15.84 -3.01
CA ILE A 187 5.70 -17.24 -2.55
C ILE A 187 4.78 -18.05 -3.46
N TYR A 188 5.34 -19.07 -4.08
CA TYR A 188 4.65 -20.07 -4.87
C TYR A 188 4.39 -21.34 -4.05
N GLU A 189 3.75 -22.31 -4.71
CA GLU A 189 3.33 -23.57 -4.10
C GLU A 189 4.49 -24.26 -3.39
N GLY A 190 4.21 -24.74 -2.17
CA GLY A 190 5.22 -25.34 -1.31
C GLY A 190 6.17 -24.35 -0.66
N GLY A 191 5.87 -23.06 -0.61
CA GLY A 191 6.68 -22.07 0.09
C GLY A 191 7.97 -21.73 -0.64
N TYR A 192 7.98 -21.84 -1.97
CA TYR A 192 9.15 -21.56 -2.80
C TYR A 192 9.05 -20.17 -3.40
N ILE A 193 10.17 -19.47 -3.53
CA ILE A 193 10.27 -18.24 -4.29
C ILE A 193 11.04 -18.50 -5.59
N LYS A 194 10.75 -17.68 -6.60
CA LYS A 194 11.43 -17.72 -7.88
C LYS A 194 12.70 -16.86 -7.81
N ILE A 195 13.84 -17.44 -8.14
CA ILE A 195 15.13 -16.76 -8.27
C ILE A 195 15.41 -16.57 -9.76
N GLN A 196 15.31 -15.33 -10.21
CA GLN A 196 15.52 -14.90 -11.60
C GLN A 196 15.77 -13.38 -11.60
N PRO A 197 16.65 -12.85 -12.47
CA PRO A 197 16.89 -11.42 -12.61
C PRO A 197 15.57 -10.65 -12.83
N ASP A 198 15.29 -9.65 -11.99
CA ASP A 198 14.06 -8.85 -12.06
C ASP A 198 14.36 -7.35 -11.88
N VAL A 199 14.59 -6.91 -10.64
CA VAL A 199 14.87 -5.51 -10.30
C VAL A 199 16.37 -5.21 -10.34
N TYR A 200 16.78 -3.93 -10.32
CA TYR A 200 18.20 -3.56 -10.20
C TYR A 200 18.79 -4.01 -8.86
N SER A 201 20.07 -4.37 -8.86
CA SER A 201 20.82 -4.76 -7.66
C SER A 201 20.99 -3.57 -6.71
N PRO A 202 21.12 -3.80 -5.39
CA PRO A 202 21.30 -2.71 -4.44
C PRO A 202 22.53 -1.86 -4.76
N VAL A 203 23.65 -2.49 -5.15
CA VAL A 203 24.89 -1.80 -5.56
C VAL A 203 24.67 -0.89 -6.78
N PHE A 204 23.90 -1.35 -7.78
CA PHE A 204 23.58 -0.53 -8.93
C PHE A 204 22.70 0.67 -8.56
N LEU A 205 21.73 0.47 -7.65
CA LEU A 205 20.86 1.54 -7.15
C LEU A 205 21.61 2.54 -6.27
N GLU A 206 22.55 2.09 -5.44
CA GLU A 206 23.44 2.93 -4.64
C GLU A 206 24.28 3.84 -5.53
N ARG A 207 24.94 3.27 -6.55
CA ARG A 207 25.71 4.06 -7.52
C ARG A 207 24.80 5.03 -8.28
N LEU A 208 23.63 4.59 -8.72
CA LEU A 208 22.69 5.46 -9.42
C LEU A 208 22.22 6.63 -8.56
N LEU A 209 21.94 6.39 -7.27
CA LEU A 209 21.61 7.46 -6.31
C LEU A 209 22.80 8.41 -6.13
N HIS A 210 24.01 7.88 -5.96
CA HIS A 210 25.24 8.67 -5.81
C HIS A 210 25.46 9.58 -7.02
N VAL A 211 25.31 9.05 -8.23
CA VAL A 211 25.41 9.82 -9.48
C VAL A 211 24.32 10.89 -9.56
N CYS A 212 23.06 10.56 -9.29
CA CYS A 212 21.97 11.54 -9.33
C CYS A 212 22.21 12.69 -8.35
N CYS A 213 22.61 12.39 -7.10
CA CYS A 213 22.98 13.40 -6.13
C CYS A 213 24.20 14.24 -6.59
N SER A 214 25.19 13.61 -7.22
CA SER A 214 26.38 14.30 -7.74
C SER A 214 26.03 15.28 -8.86
N MET A 215 25.13 14.90 -9.76
CA MET A 215 24.65 15.78 -10.83
C MET A 215 23.84 16.95 -10.27
N ASP A 216 23.01 16.71 -9.26
CA ASP A 216 22.27 17.78 -8.57
C ASP A 216 23.21 18.77 -7.86
N TYR A 217 24.26 18.26 -7.21
CA TYR A 217 25.27 19.09 -6.57
C TYR A 217 26.02 19.96 -7.58
N MET A 218 26.40 19.39 -8.72
CA MET A 218 27.08 20.13 -9.78
C MET A 218 26.18 21.20 -10.40
N GLU A 219 24.89 20.91 -10.58
CA GLU A 219 23.92 21.87 -11.10
C GLU A 219 23.66 23.01 -10.11
N GLN A 220 23.54 22.70 -8.82
CA GLN A 220 23.43 23.71 -7.76
C GLN A 220 24.67 24.61 -7.74
N LYS A 221 25.87 24.01 -7.78
CA LYS A 221 27.13 24.76 -7.80
C LYS A 221 27.22 25.68 -9.02
N ARG A 222 26.83 25.21 -10.20
CA ARG A 222 26.77 26.01 -11.43
C ARG A 222 25.81 27.21 -11.27
N ALA A 223 24.63 26.98 -10.70
CA ALA A 223 23.65 28.02 -10.45
C ALA A 223 24.17 29.07 -9.46
N ASP A 224 24.73 28.63 -8.32
CA ASP A 224 25.30 29.50 -7.29
C ASP A 224 26.45 30.35 -7.81
N GLU A 225 27.33 29.78 -8.64
CA GLU A 225 28.43 30.50 -9.30
C GLU A 225 27.91 31.61 -10.22
N LEU A 226 26.82 31.36 -10.97
CA LEU A 226 26.24 32.38 -11.84
C LEU A 226 25.47 33.44 -11.04
N ALA A 227 24.74 33.03 -9.99
CA ALA A 227 24.08 33.94 -9.07
C ALA A 227 25.09 34.90 -8.42
N TYR A 228 26.26 34.38 -8.02
CA TYR A 228 27.35 35.19 -7.49
C TYR A 228 27.92 36.16 -8.53
N LYS A 229 28.12 35.72 -9.78
CA LYS A 229 28.59 36.59 -10.87
C LYS A 229 27.60 37.70 -11.21
N LEU A 230 26.29 37.42 -11.15
CA LEU A 230 25.25 38.44 -11.31
C LEU A 230 25.26 39.44 -10.15
N ALA A 231 25.33 38.95 -8.91
CA ALA A 231 25.36 39.80 -7.73
C ALA A 231 26.60 40.72 -7.69
N THR A 232 27.72 40.28 -8.26
CA THR A 232 28.98 41.05 -8.35
C THR A 232 29.12 41.88 -9.63
N GLY A 233 28.14 41.81 -10.54
CA GLY A 233 28.17 42.54 -11.83
C GLY A 233 29.19 42.01 -12.85
N GLN A 234 29.71 40.80 -12.65
CA GLN A 234 30.62 40.13 -13.59
C GLN A 234 29.89 39.48 -14.78
N ALA A 235 28.60 39.18 -14.61
CA ALA A 235 27.71 38.70 -15.67
C ALA A 235 26.68 39.77 -16.02
N GLU A 236 26.29 39.82 -17.30
CA GLU A 236 25.22 40.72 -17.75
C GLU A 236 23.89 40.32 -17.12
N ASP A 237 23.15 41.30 -16.60
CA ASP A 237 21.84 41.07 -16.03
C ASP A 237 20.77 40.98 -17.14
N ASN A 238 20.58 39.76 -17.66
CA ASN A 238 19.57 39.44 -18.66
C ASN A 238 18.68 38.28 -18.17
N ASP A 239 17.50 38.12 -18.79
CA ASP A 239 16.51 37.11 -18.36
C ASP A 239 17.07 35.68 -18.42
N TRP A 240 17.99 35.42 -19.36
CA TRP A 240 18.66 34.12 -19.47
C TRP A 240 19.58 33.85 -18.29
N ASN A 241 20.44 34.80 -17.91
CA ASN A 241 21.35 34.67 -16.78
C ASN A 241 20.59 34.60 -15.46
N ARG A 242 19.52 35.40 -15.29
CA ARG A 242 18.63 35.31 -14.12
C ARG A 242 18.03 33.92 -13.97
N ARG A 243 17.51 33.35 -15.06
CA ARG A 243 17.00 31.98 -15.06
C ARG A 243 18.10 30.97 -14.73
N MET A 244 19.28 31.11 -15.35
CA MET A 244 20.38 30.17 -15.16
C MET A 244 21.06 30.30 -13.79
N ALA A 245 20.81 31.39 -13.05
CA ALA A 245 21.26 31.56 -11.67
C ALA A 245 20.51 30.67 -10.67
N GLU A 246 19.43 30.03 -11.11
CA GLU A 246 18.73 28.98 -10.38
C GLU A 246 19.06 27.59 -10.97
N PRO A 247 19.04 26.51 -10.16
CA PRO A 247 19.18 25.15 -10.65
C PRO A 247 18.10 24.81 -11.68
N GLN A 248 18.48 24.38 -12.87
CA GLN A 248 17.55 24.01 -13.95
C GLN A 248 16.91 22.64 -13.73
N PHE A 249 17.52 21.80 -12.89
CA PHE A 249 16.96 20.53 -12.49
C PHE A 249 17.40 20.15 -11.07
N ARG A 250 16.56 19.33 -10.44
CA ARG A 250 16.84 18.62 -9.21
C ARG A 250 16.26 17.21 -9.33
N ILE A 251 17.12 16.21 -9.44
CA ILE A 251 16.73 14.81 -9.62
C ILE A 251 16.23 14.22 -8.30
N ILE A 252 16.97 14.46 -7.22
CA ILE A 252 16.71 13.94 -5.87
C ILE A 252 16.44 15.12 -4.94
N SER A 253 15.17 15.36 -4.66
CA SER A 253 14.75 16.22 -3.55
C SER A 253 14.95 15.51 -2.20
N GLU A 254 14.93 16.28 -1.13
CA GLU A 254 14.98 15.78 0.25
C GLU A 254 13.85 14.78 0.53
N GLU A 255 12.62 15.09 0.07
CA GLU A 255 11.47 14.19 0.17
C GLU A 255 11.72 12.85 -0.54
N ALA A 256 12.26 12.91 -1.77
CA ALA A 256 12.56 11.73 -2.57
C ALA A 256 13.65 10.89 -1.89
N LEU A 257 14.67 11.53 -1.32
CA LEU A 257 15.74 10.84 -0.60
C LEU A 257 15.22 10.07 0.61
N VAL A 258 14.40 10.71 1.46
CA VAL A 258 13.80 10.05 2.63
C VAL A 258 12.89 8.90 2.21
N HIS A 259 12.12 9.07 1.12
CA HIS A 259 11.30 7.99 0.57
C HIS A 259 12.16 6.82 0.05
N ILE A 260 13.27 7.10 -0.65
CA ILE A 260 14.20 6.08 -1.14
C ILE A 260 14.78 5.30 0.04
N ASP A 261 15.29 5.99 1.05
CA ASP A 261 15.88 5.36 2.24
C ASP A 261 14.86 4.49 2.98
N PHE A 262 13.65 5.01 3.15
CA PHE A 262 12.53 4.27 3.72
C PHE A 262 12.21 2.98 2.97
N MET A 263 12.13 3.05 1.63
CA MET A 263 11.85 1.87 0.81
C MET A 263 13.01 0.85 0.88
N TRP A 264 14.25 1.33 0.91
CA TRP A 264 15.44 0.46 1.08
C TRP A 264 15.41 -0.24 2.44
N ALA A 265 15.07 0.49 3.50
CA ALA A 265 14.90 -0.04 4.84
C ALA A 265 13.78 -1.08 4.93
N PHE A 266 12.60 -0.80 4.36
CA PHE A 266 11.45 -1.72 4.33
C PHE A 266 11.79 -3.07 3.68
N HIS A 267 12.49 -3.01 2.56
CA HIS A 267 12.87 -4.20 1.82
C HIS A 267 14.16 -4.84 2.32
N HIS A 268 14.83 -4.24 3.32
CA HIS A 268 16.15 -4.62 3.80
C HIS A 268 17.14 -4.77 2.62
N PHE A 269 17.10 -3.83 1.66
CA PHE A 269 17.94 -3.91 0.45
C PHE A 269 19.42 -3.91 0.82
N ASN A 270 19.77 -3.07 1.79
CA ASN A 270 21.13 -2.88 2.28
C ASN A 270 21.24 -3.37 3.71
N ASP A 271 22.43 -3.84 4.07
CA ASP A 271 22.71 -4.31 5.44
C ASP A 271 22.78 -3.16 6.43
N LYS A 272 23.19 -1.97 5.98
CA LYS A 272 23.26 -0.76 6.80
C LYS A 272 21.96 0.05 6.68
N PRO A 273 21.34 0.44 7.81
CA PRO A 273 20.24 1.41 7.82
C PRO A 273 20.73 2.82 7.46
N PHE A 274 19.82 3.68 6.98
CA PHE A 274 20.09 5.08 6.63
C PHE A 274 21.17 5.28 5.54
N HIS A 275 21.35 4.27 4.67
CA HIS A 275 22.44 4.29 3.69
C HIS A 275 22.22 5.32 2.57
N ALA A 276 20.98 5.62 2.19
CA ALA A 276 20.74 6.67 1.21
C ALA A 276 21.09 8.06 1.77
N LEU A 277 20.81 8.30 3.05
CA LEU A 277 21.25 9.52 3.75
C LEU A 277 22.78 9.62 3.78
N GLU A 278 23.48 8.51 4.00
CA GLU A 278 24.94 8.45 3.95
C GLU A 278 25.50 8.85 2.59
N ILE A 279 24.95 8.30 1.50
CA ILE A 279 25.32 8.65 0.13
C ILE A 279 25.09 10.14 -0.12
N TYR A 280 23.95 10.68 0.32
CA TYR A 280 23.63 12.09 0.15
C TYR A 280 24.65 13.00 0.87
N HIS A 281 25.00 12.70 2.12
CA HIS A 281 26.01 13.48 2.85
C HIS A 281 27.43 13.35 2.29
N ARG A 282 27.80 12.21 1.72
CA ARG A 282 29.08 12.07 0.99
C ARG A 282 29.18 13.08 -0.15
N VAL A 283 28.10 13.26 -0.91
CA VAL A 283 28.06 14.26 -1.98
C VAL A 283 28.01 15.68 -1.41
N TRP A 284 26.96 16.01 -0.66
CA TRP A 284 26.64 17.38 -0.30
C TRP A 284 27.55 17.96 0.79
N SER A 285 28.02 17.15 1.72
CA SER A 285 28.87 17.59 2.83
C SER A 285 30.36 17.36 2.58
N MET A 286 30.73 16.28 1.85
CA MET A 286 32.14 15.93 1.64
C MET A 286 32.65 16.18 0.21
N GLY A 287 31.77 16.47 -0.75
CA GLY A 287 32.16 16.69 -2.14
C GLY A 287 32.67 15.42 -2.84
N ASP A 288 32.25 14.24 -2.38
CA ASP A 288 32.56 12.95 -3.00
C ASP A 288 31.60 12.69 -4.17
N LEU A 289 32.06 12.92 -5.40
CA LEU A 289 31.24 12.94 -6.61
C LEU A 289 31.49 11.73 -7.52
N ASP A 290 30.42 11.16 -8.07
CA ASP A 290 30.48 10.24 -9.22
C ASP A 290 29.77 10.89 -10.42
N LEU A 291 30.56 11.35 -11.41
CA LEU A 291 30.07 12.02 -12.61
C LEU A 291 30.00 11.10 -13.84
N LEU A 292 30.07 9.78 -13.62
CA LEU A 292 30.06 8.75 -14.66
C LEU A 292 31.17 8.94 -15.71
N GLU A 293 32.39 9.24 -15.27
CA GLU A 293 33.55 9.41 -16.16
C GLU A 293 33.96 8.12 -16.88
N ASP A 294 33.56 6.96 -16.34
CA ASP A 294 33.74 5.63 -16.91
C ASP A 294 32.69 5.26 -17.97
N GLU A 295 31.58 6.00 -18.08
CA GLU A 295 30.51 5.73 -19.06
C GLU A 295 31.00 5.59 -20.51
N PRO A 296 31.95 6.41 -21.02
CA PRO A 296 32.44 6.28 -22.39
C PRO A 296 33.12 4.94 -22.66
N GLN A 297 33.74 4.34 -21.65
CA GLN A 297 34.41 3.03 -21.72
C GLN A 297 33.42 1.88 -21.53
N CYS A 298 32.21 2.17 -21.06
CA CYS A 298 31.17 1.17 -20.87
C CYS A 298 30.59 0.71 -22.22
N GLU A 299 30.74 -0.58 -22.52
CA GLU A 299 30.16 -1.22 -23.70
C GLU A 299 28.64 -1.38 -23.58
N THR A 300 27.94 -1.35 -24.73
CA THR A 300 26.49 -1.58 -24.77
C THR A 300 26.21 -3.08 -24.69
N VAL A 301 25.49 -3.52 -23.67
CA VAL A 301 25.13 -4.93 -23.51
C VAL A 301 23.98 -5.28 -24.48
N PRO A 302 24.15 -6.28 -25.37
CA PRO A 302 23.09 -6.68 -26.30
C PRO A 302 21.94 -7.40 -25.58
N GLN A 303 20.75 -7.34 -26.17
CA GLN A 303 19.58 -8.04 -25.62
C GLN A 303 19.79 -9.56 -25.68
N SER A 304 19.68 -10.22 -24.54
CA SER A 304 19.76 -11.68 -24.40
C SER A 304 18.51 -12.24 -23.72
N PRO A 305 18.19 -13.54 -23.86
CA PRO A 305 17.06 -14.14 -23.14
C PRO A 305 17.33 -14.19 -21.63
N ILE A 306 16.28 -14.01 -20.83
CA ILE A 306 16.37 -14.05 -19.37
C ILE A 306 16.86 -15.44 -18.92
N PRO A 307 17.83 -15.54 -17.99
CA PRO A 307 18.29 -16.81 -17.42
C PRO A 307 17.16 -17.69 -16.88
N LYS A 308 17.33 -19.02 -16.95
CA LYS A 308 16.32 -19.99 -16.46
C LYS A 308 16.14 -19.84 -14.94
N PRO A 309 14.91 -19.92 -14.40
CA PRO A 309 14.66 -19.69 -12.99
C PRO A 309 15.17 -20.83 -12.11
N LEU A 310 15.64 -20.45 -10.92
CA LEU A 310 15.88 -21.35 -9.80
C LEU A 310 14.76 -21.16 -8.76
N TRP A 311 14.55 -22.17 -7.91
CA TRP A 311 13.47 -22.16 -6.93
C TRP A 311 14.02 -22.36 -5.52
N LEU A 312 13.95 -21.30 -4.71
CA LEU A 312 14.47 -21.29 -3.33
C LEU A 312 13.33 -21.53 -2.33
N LYS A 313 13.52 -22.45 -1.38
CA LYS A 313 12.56 -22.69 -0.31
C LYS A 313 12.69 -21.62 0.79
N VAL A 314 11.60 -20.89 1.05
CA VAL A 314 11.52 -19.86 2.11
C VAL A 314 10.48 -20.21 3.17
N GLY A 315 9.35 -20.81 2.78
CA GLY A 315 8.27 -21.12 3.71
C GLY A 315 7.16 -20.08 3.66
N ARG A 316 7.04 -19.26 4.70
CA ARG A 316 6.08 -18.16 4.84
C ARG A 316 6.82 -16.86 5.14
N TRP A 317 6.14 -15.73 5.00
CA TRP A 317 6.65 -14.45 5.49
C TRP A 317 6.38 -14.33 6.99
N GLY A 318 7.36 -13.80 7.71
CA GLY A 318 7.26 -13.57 9.14
C GLY A 318 7.48 -14.83 9.97
N ASP A 319 8.10 -14.63 11.12
CA ASP A 319 8.34 -15.66 12.13
C ASP A 319 7.21 -15.72 13.17
N GLY A 320 6.34 -14.70 13.21
CA GLY A 320 5.27 -14.55 14.20
C GLY A 320 5.76 -14.04 15.56
N SER A 321 7.01 -13.58 15.65
CA SER A 321 7.59 -12.96 16.84
C SER A 321 6.91 -11.62 17.19
N LEU A 322 7.25 -11.09 18.37
CA LEU A 322 6.76 -9.78 18.83
C LEU A 322 7.39 -8.60 18.06
N SER A 323 8.45 -8.84 17.29
CA SER A 323 9.14 -7.84 16.47
C SER A 323 8.92 -8.06 14.95
N ASP A 324 7.96 -8.91 14.60
CA ASP A 324 7.68 -9.30 13.23
C ASP A 324 6.98 -8.17 12.45
N GLY A 325 7.47 -7.90 11.25
CA GLY A 325 6.99 -6.84 10.37
C GLY A 325 7.10 -5.46 11.02
N LEU A 326 5.97 -4.74 11.05
CA LEU A 326 5.87 -3.42 11.66
C LEU A 326 5.61 -3.42 13.18
N ALA A 327 5.64 -4.59 13.83
CA ALA A 327 5.48 -4.66 15.28
C ALA A 327 6.66 -3.97 15.98
N ASP A 328 6.34 -3.15 16.98
CA ASP A 328 7.31 -2.29 17.68
C ASP A 328 7.18 -2.47 19.20
N PRO A 329 7.74 -3.56 19.74
CA PRO A 329 7.60 -3.87 21.15
C PRO A 329 8.31 -2.84 22.04
N LEU A 330 9.33 -2.14 21.54
CA LEU A 330 10.03 -1.10 22.28
C LEU A 330 9.14 0.13 22.51
N ALA A 331 8.36 0.54 21.50
CA ALA A 331 7.39 1.62 21.67
C ALA A 331 6.31 1.24 22.69
N GLU A 332 5.80 0.00 22.63
CA GLU A 332 4.80 -0.47 23.60
C GLU A 332 5.34 -0.48 25.05
N MET A 333 6.61 -0.84 25.25
CA MET A 333 7.25 -0.88 26.57
C MET A 333 7.62 0.50 27.13
N ALA A 334 7.86 1.49 26.26
CA ALA A 334 8.31 2.81 26.68
C ALA A 334 7.15 3.70 27.18
N TYR A 335 5.91 3.44 26.77
CA TYR A 335 4.73 4.20 27.16
C TYR A 335 3.98 3.52 28.31
N PHE A 336 3.51 4.30 29.29
CA PHE A 336 2.81 3.78 30.48
C PHE A 336 1.58 2.93 30.14
N ASP A 337 0.79 3.35 29.13
CA ASP A 337 -0.35 2.62 28.58
C ASP A 337 -0.11 2.25 27.10
N GLY A 338 1.13 1.89 26.73
CA GLY A 338 1.55 1.75 25.32
C GLY A 338 0.74 0.78 24.45
N GLY A 339 0.00 -0.15 25.05
CA GLY A 339 -0.89 -1.06 24.34
C GLY A 339 -2.25 -0.44 23.92
N ASP A 340 -2.66 0.63 24.59
CA ASP A 340 -3.95 1.32 24.38
C ASP A 340 -3.76 2.80 23.97
N ASP A 341 -2.52 3.31 24.00
CA ASP A 341 -2.16 4.65 23.52
C ASP A 341 -1.99 4.67 21.98
N PRO A 342 -2.84 5.40 21.24
CA PRO A 342 -2.74 5.51 19.79
C PRO A 342 -1.47 6.22 19.30
N LEU A 343 -0.74 6.93 20.18
CA LEU A 343 0.55 7.54 19.85
C LEU A 343 1.70 6.53 19.89
N ALA A 344 1.55 5.45 20.67
CA ALA A 344 2.57 4.41 20.82
C ALA A 344 2.41 3.30 19.78
N ALA A 345 1.17 2.81 19.59
CA ALA A 345 0.88 1.70 18.70
C ALA A 345 -0.49 1.84 18.02
N GLN A 346 -0.58 1.33 16.79
CA GLN A 346 -1.84 1.23 16.04
C GLN A 346 -2.21 -0.22 15.78
N VAL A 347 -3.50 -0.55 15.83
CA VAL A 347 -4.00 -1.89 15.52
C VAL A 347 -4.38 -1.98 14.04
N ILE A 348 -3.78 -2.92 13.33
CA ILE A 348 -4.11 -3.27 11.94
C ILE A 348 -4.75 -4.66 11.86
N ASN A 349 -5.62 -4.84 10.87
CA ASN A 349 -6.21 -6.14 10.55
C ASN A 349 -5.36 -6.84 9.49
N THR A 350 -4.71 -7.95 9.84
CA THR A 350 -3.96 -8.81 8.90
C THR A 350 -4.70 -10.12 8.66
N ALA A 351 -4.23 -10.92 7.69
CA ALA A 351 -4.81 -12.24 7.42
C ALA A 351 -4.66 -13.22 8.61
N ASP A 352 -3.65 -13.00 9.45
CA ASP A 352 -3.38 -13.81 10.65
C ASP A 352 -4.08 -13.25 11.91
N GLY A 353 -4.89 -12.19 11.76
CA GLY A 353 -5.65 -11.57 12.84
C GLY A 353 -5.29 -10.11 13.09
N LYS A 354 -5.73 -9.57 14.23
CA LYS A 354 -5.38 -8.21 14.65
C LYS A 354 -3.92 -8.19 15.12
N ARG A 355 -3.15 -7.23 14.62
CA ARG A 355 -1.76 -7.01 15.02
C ARG A 355 -1.55 -5.56 15.44
N ARG A 356 -0.80 -5.35 16.52
CA ARG A 356 -0.30 -4.03 16.91
C ARG A 356 0.98 -3.74 16.15
N VAL A 357 1.10 -2.52 15.64
CA VAL A 357 2.23 -2.04 14.86
C VAL A 357 2.60 -0.63 15.31
N VAL A 358 3.79 -0.17 14.89
CA VAL A 358 4.23 1.21 15.09
C VAL A 358 3.13 2.20 14.68
N CYS A 359 2.98 3.28 15.43
CA CYS A 359 2.09 4.37 15.04
C CYS A 359 2.59 5.02 13.74
N PHE A 360 1.67 5.28 12.81
CA PHE A 360 1.93 6.02 11.59
C PHE A 360 0.73 6.91 11.24
N ALA A 361 0.99 8.02 10.57
CA ALA A 361 -0.07 8.86 10.01
C ALA A 361 -0.58 8.28 8.68
N GLU A 362 -1.86 8.50 8.39
CA GLU A 362 -2.50 8.06 7.15
C GLU A 362 -2.92 9.25 6.26
N ASP A 363 -2.68 9.12 4.95
CA ASP A 363 -3.14 10.06 3.92
C ASP A 363 -3.76 9.28 2.74
N ASP A 364 -4.28 9.95 1.71
CA ASP A 364 -4.89 9.31 0.54
C ASP A 364 -3.82 8.60 -0.33
N GLU A 365 -2.59 9.11 -0.33
CA GLU A 365 -1.42 8.54 -0.99
C GLU A 365 -0.22 8.48 -0.04
N VAL A 366 0.87 7.83 -0.45
CA VAL A 366 2.11 7.84 0.34
C VAL A 366 2.74 9.22 0.20
N LYS A 367 2.83 9.94 1.32
CA LYS A 367 3.35 11.30 1.35
C LYS A 367 4.56 11.38 2.28
N VAL A 368 5.54 12.20 1.88
CA VAL A 368 6.68 12.57 2.72
C VAL A 368 6.49 14.03 3.11
N ASP A 369 6.69 14.34 4.38
CA ASP A 369 6.64 15.70 4.88
C ASP A 369 7.97 16.43 4.58
N PRO A 370 7.96 17.54 3.81
CA PRO A 370 9.18 18.23 3.37
C PRO A 370 10.02 18.75 4.54
N ASP A 371 9.38 19.36 5.53
CA ASP A 371 10.07 19.97 6.68
C ASP A 371 10.74 18.90 7.53
N SER A 372 10.03 17.81 7.80
CA SER A 372 10.57 16.63 8.49
C SER A 372 11.72 15.99 7.70
N ALA A 373 11.60 15.88 6.37
CA ALA A 373 12.65 15.32 5.54
C ALA A 373 13.92 16.18 5.57
N ALA A 374 13.78 17.49 5.42
CA ALA A 374 14.89 18.43 5.53
C ALA A 374 15.55 18.38 6.92
N PHE A 375 14.75 18.37 7.99
CA PHE A 375 15.27 18.26 9.35
C PHE A 375 16.04 16.95 9.58
N ILE A 376 15.51 15.82 9.10
CA ILE A 376 16.16 14.52 9.26
C ILE A 376 17.53 14.51 8.58
N ILE A 377 17.60 15.05 7.36
CA ILE A 377 18.83 15.10 6.57
C ILE A 377 19.83 16.04 7.25
N TRP A 378 19.46 17.29 7.49
CA TRP A 378 20.45 18.31 7.86
C TRP A 378 20.78 18.37 9.35
N ASN A 379 19.85 17.98 10.22
CA ASN A 379 20.02 18.12 11.67
C ASN A 379 20.14 16.77 12.39
N GLU A 380 19.31 15.79 12.02
CA GLU A 380 19.19 14.53 12.78
C GLU A 380 20.20 13.46 12.34
N TYR A 381 20.63 13.49 11.08
CA TYR A 381 21.53 12.49 10.50
C TYR A 381 22.82 12.23 11.31
N PRO A 382 23.54 13.23 11.86
CA PRO A 382 24.72 12.97 12.69
C PRO A 382 24.43 12.04 13.87
N ARG A 383 23.30 12.24 14.56
CA ARG A 383 22.84 11.42 15.69
C ARG A 383 22.45 10.02 15.23
N LEU A 384 21.76 9.91 14.09
CA LEU A 384 21.39 8.63 13.50
C LEU A 384 22.63 7.83 13.13
N ARG A 385 23.59 8.44 12.43
CA ARG A 385 24.85 7.81 12.04
C ARG A 385 25.60 7.24 13.24
N GLU A 386 25.73 8.00 14.33
CA GLU A 386 26.38 7.51 15.56
C GLU A 386 25.64 6.31 16.15
N SER A 387 24.30 6.34 16.15
CA SER A 387 23.46 5.26 16.65
C SER A 387 23.56 3.99 15.79
N VAL A 388 23.69 4.14 14.46
CA VAL A 388 23.94 3.03 13.54
C VAL A 388 25.31 2.41 13.80
N LEU A 389 26.36 3.22 13.98
CA LEU A 389 27.70 2.72 14.29
C LEU A 389 27.75 1.97 15.63
N LYS A 390 26.92 2.35 16.60
CA LYS A 390 26.73 1.62 17.87
C LYS A 390 25.86 0.36 17.76
N GLY A 391 25.30 0.07 16.59
CA GLY A 391 24.45 -1.10 16.34
C GLY A 391 23.04 -0.99 16.93
N HIS A 392 22.56 0.21 17.24
CA HIS A 392 21.23 0.41 17.83
C HIS A 392 20.08 0.29 16.81
N TYR A 393 20.39 0.40 15.51
CA TYR A 393 19.39 0.32 14.45
C TYR A 393 19.57 -0.93 13.59
N THR A 394 18.47 -1.63 13.37
CA THR A 394 18.26 -2.57 12.26
C THR A 394 17.58 -1.86 11.07
N PRO A 395 17.65 -2.38 9.84
CA PRO A 395 16.92 -1.81 8.71
C PRO A 395 15.42 -1.68 8.97
N GLY A 396 14.79 -2.69 9.60
CA GLY A 396 13.38 -2.61 10.01
C GLY A 396 13.09 -1.47 10.99
N SER A 397 13.94 -1.27 12.00
CA SER A 397 13.79 -0.17 12.97
C SER A 397 14.02 1.21 12.35
N ALA A 398 14.85 1.32 11.30
CA ALA A 398 15.04 2.58 10.57
C ALA A 398 13.77 2.99 9.81
N ALA A 399 13.08 2.02 9.21
CA ALA A 399 11.77 2.27 8.60
C ALA A 399 10.70 2.65 9.65
N GLN A 400 10.70 2.00 10.82
CA GLN A 400 9.83 2.39 11.94
C GLN A 400 10.14 3.80 12.47
N PHE A 401 11.42 4.22 12.45
CA PHE A 401 11.81 5.57 12.83
C PHE A 401 11.13 6.62 11.95
N TYR A 402 11.12 6.47 10.62
CA TYR A 402 10.45 7.42 9.73
C TYR A 402 8.93 7.51 9.97
N LEU A 403 8.29 6.37 10.24
CA LEU A 403 6.86 6.33 10.56
C LEU A 403 6.56 7.02 11.88
N ARG A 404 7.35 6.73 12.92
CA ARG A 404 7.18 7.31 14.26
C ARG A 404 7.50 8.80 14.29
N PHE A 405 8.51 9.23 13.53
CA PHE A 405 8.85 10.64 13.37
C PHE A 405 7.72 11.44 12.69
N GLY A 406 6.85 10.75 11.93
CA GLY A 406 5.80 11.40 11.13
C GLY A 406 6.31 11.94 9.79
N ALA A 407 7.57 11.65 9.43
CA ALA A 407 8.15 12.05 8.15
C ALA A 407 7.45 11.38 6.97
N ILE A 408 6.91 10.17 7.16
CA ILE A 408 6.22 9.40 6.12
C ILE A 408 4.82 9.02 6.57
N GLN A 409 3.87 9.29 5.68
CA GLN A 409 2.45 9.04 5.87
C GLN A 409 2.03 7.92 4.90
N LEU A 410 1.37 6.89 5.42
CA LEU A 410 0.97 5.74 4.61
C LEU A 410 -0.40 5.96 4.00
N ALA A 411 -0.65 5.37 2.83
CA ALA A 411 -2.00 5.42 2.25
C ALA A 411 -3.04 4.71 3.14
N LYS A 412 -4.21 5.32 3.33
CA LYS A 412 -5.30 4.82 4.18
C LYS A 412 -5.62 3.35 3.93
N GLY A 413 -5.64 2.56 5.01
CA GLY A 413 -5.97 1.13 4.96
C GLY A 413 -4.90 0.25 4.30
N LYS A 414 -3.70 0.78 4.01
CA LYS A 414 -2.56 -0.02 3.49
C LYS A 414 -1.61 -0.52 4.57
N GLY A 415 -1.84 -0.24 5.86
CA GLY A 415 -0.97 -0.71 6.94
C GLY A 415 -0.65 -2.22 6.92
N ALA A 416 -1.63 -3.06 6.63
CA ALA A 416 -1.43 -4.52 6.50
C ALA A 416 -0.53 -4.92 5.31
N LEU A 417 -0.53 -4.15 4.23
CA LEU A 417 0.36 -4.35 3.09
C LEU A 417 1.80 -4.05 3.50
N TYR A 418 2.04 -2.89 4.13
CA TYR A 418 3.37 -2.49 4.59
C TYR A 418 3.92 -3.42 5.67
N HIS A 419 3.07 -3.88 6.60
CA HIS A 419 3.43 -4.91 7.57
C HIS A 419 3.97 -6.16 6.86
N ARG A 420 3.22 -6.70 5.88
CA ARG A 420 3.67 -7.86 5.10
C ARG A 420 4.93 -7.60 4.28
N MET A 421 5.10 -6.38 3.76
CA MET A 421 6.31 -5.99 3.05
C MET A 421 7.55 -6.01 3.97
N MET A 422 7.39 -5.55 5.20
CA MET A 422 8.45 -5.57 6.22
C MET A 422 8.79 -7.00 6.66
N GLN A 423 7.78 -7.84 6.93
CA GLN A 423 7.99 -9.27 7.27
C GLN A 423 8.83 -9.99 6.21
N ARG A 424 8.57 -9.70 4.92
CA ARG A 424 9.35 -10.23 3.80
C ARG A 424 10.80 -9.75 3.84
N GLY A 425 11.05 -8.46 4.06
CA GLY A 425 12.41 -7.90 4.17
C GLY A 425 13.19 -8.55 5.31
N GLN A 426 12.59 -8.66 6.49
CA GLN A 426 13.17 -9.34 7.65
C GLN A 426 13.47 -10.81 7.36
N THR A 427 12.56 -11.53 6.70
CA THR A 427 12.77 -12.94 6.30
C THR A 427 14.00 -13.07 5.39
N TYR A 428 14.16 -12.16 4.41
CA TYR A 428 15.35 -12.16 3.55
C TYR A 428 16.63 -11.83 4.31
N HIS A 429 16.58 -10.89 5.26
CA HIS A 429 17.72 -10.54 6.09
C HIS A 429 18.17 -11.71 6.96
N GLN A 430 17.23 -12.39 7.63
CA GLN A 430 17.51 -13.60 8.42
C GLN A 430 18.08 -14.73 7.56
N MET A 431 17.63 -14.85 6.30
CA MET A 431 18.16 -15.81 5.33
C MET A 431 19.43 -15.33 4.62
N GLY A 432 20.00 -14.16 4.95
CA GLY A 432 21.19 -13.63 4.28
C GLY A 432 21.02 -13.44 2.77
N LEU A 433 19.83 -13.05 2.33
CA LEU A 433 19.48 -12.74 0.93
C LEU A 433 19.42 -11.23 0.66
N THR A 434 19.85 -10.41 1.61
CA THR A 434 19.96 -8.96 1.48
C THR A 434 21.26 -8.58 0.76
N GLY A 435 21.34 -7.35 0.26
CA GLY A 435 22.51 -6.87 -0.46
C GLY A 435 22.72 -7.49 -1.84
N LEU A 436 23.98 -7.50 -2.29
CA LEU A 436 24.35 -8.04 -3.59
C LEU A 436 24.23 -9.57 -3.59
N GLN A 437 23.32 -10.07 -4.43
CA GLN A 437 23.07 -11.50 -4.59
C GLN A 437 23.20 -11.88 -6.06
N THR A 438 23.86 -13.01 -6.33
CA THR A 438 23.96 -13.59 -7.67
C THR A 438 23.26 -14.94 -7.71
N MET A 439 22.78 -15.35 -8.90
CA MET A 439 22.15 -16.66 -9.05
C MET A 439 23.11 -17.80 -8.72
N GLU A 440 24.37 -17.67 -9.13
CA GLU A 440 25.43 -18.63 -8.86
C GLU A 440 25.74 -18.71 -7.35
N GLY A 441 25.85 -17.56 -6.68
CA GLY A 441 26.06 -17.48 -5.23
C GLY A 441 24.94 -18.17 -4.46
N ILE A 442 23.67 -17.90 -4.81
CA ILE A 442 22.52 -18.56 -4.17
C ILE A 442 22.50 -20.07 -4.45
N GLN A 443 22.89 -20.50 -5.65
CA GLN A 443 22.91 -21.93 -6.01
C GLN A 443 23.98 -22.72 -5.26
N GLN A 444 25.12 -22.10 -4.92
CA GLN A 444 26.23 -22.74 -4.21
C GLN A 444 26.00 -22.85 -2.69
N ARG A 445 25.06 -22.09 -2.15
CA ARG A 445 24.72 -22.11 -0.73
C ARG A 445 24.14 -23.46 -0.29
N LYS A 446 24.73 -24.03 0.76
CA LYS A 446 24.34 -25.34 1.32
C LYS A 446 23.26 -25.23 2.40
N ASP A 447 23.09 -24.05 2.99
CA ASP A 447 22.14 -23.76 4.06
C ASP A 447 20.70 -23.60 3.54
N VAL A 448 20.54 -23.23 2.28
CA VAL A 448 19.23 -23.05 1.65
C VAL A 448 18.90 -24.15 0.63
N LYS A 449 17.63 -24.53 0.57
CA LYS A 449 17.17 -25.55 -0.39
C LYS A 449 16.79 -24.90 -1.73
N VAL A 450 17.66 -25.08 -2.73
CA VAL A 450 17.45 -24.62 -4.11
C VAL A 450 17.10 -25.79 -5.03
N LEU A 451 16.10 -25.62 -5.89
CA LEU A 451 15.69 -26.58 -6.92
C LEU A 451 15.82 -25.95 -8.31
N SER A 452 16.11 -26.80 -9.30
CA SER A 452 16.00 -26.42 -10.71
C SER A 452 14.53 -26.36 -11.15
N ASP A 453 14.25 -25.63 -12.23
CA ASP A 453 12.89 -25.48 -12.75
C ASP A 453 12.19 -26.83 -13.04
N ALA A 454 12.91 -27.81 -13.61
CA ALA A 454 12.38 -29.15 -13.86
C ALA A 454 11.98 -29.86 -12.55
N LYS A 455 12.86 -29.83 -11.54
CA LYS A 455 12.58 -30.46 -10.23
C LYS A 455 11.42 -29.78 -9.50
N TYR A 456 11.30 -28.46 -9.61
CA TYR A 456 10.17 -27.73 -9.02
C TYR A 456 8.85 -28.07 -9.70
N LYS A 457 8.81 -28.11 -11.04
CA LYS A 457 7.61 -28.53 -11.79
C LYS A 457 7.16 -29.94 -11.43
N ASP A 458 8.09 -30.87 -11.25
CA ASP A 458 7.77 -32.22 -10.78
C ASP A 458 7.20 -32.22 -9.36
N LEU A 459 7.74 -31.41 -8.45
CA LEU A 459 7.21 -31.24 -7.09
C LEU A 459 5.77 -30.70 -7.12
N VAL A 460 5.51 -29.66 -7.92
CA VAL A 460 4.17 -29.08 -8.07
C VAL A 460 3.20 -30.10 -8.65
N LYS A 461 3.61 -30.85 -9.68
CA LYS A 461 2.79 -31.93 -10.28
C LYS A 461 2.39 -32.99 -9.24
N ARG A 462 3.32 -33.41 -8.38
CA ARG A 462 3.04 -34.36 -7.29
C ARG A 462 2.06 -33.79 -6.27
N LYS A 463 2.23 -32.53 -5.86
CA LYS A 463 1.32 -31.86 -4.92
C LYS A 463 -0.10 -31.71 -5.49
N ILE A 464 -0.21 -31.29 -6.75
CA ILE A 464 -1.50 -31.17 -7.43
C ILE A 464 -2.18 -32.54 -7.51
N LYS A 465 -1.44 -33.60 -7.86
CA LYS A 465 -1.97 -34.97 -7.87
C LYS A 465 -2.46 -35.41 -6.48
N GLY A 466 -1.73 -35.08 -5.42
CA GLY A 466 -2.15 -35.35 -4.03
C GLY A 466 -3.42 -34.60 -3.62
N ARG A 467 -3.52 -33.30 -3.95
CA ARG A 467 -4.73 -32.51 -3.72
C ARG A 467 -5.92 -33.07 -4.50
N LEU A 468 -5.73 -33.41 -5.78
CA LEU A 468 -6.78 -34.04 -6.60
C LEU A 468 -7.23 -35.38 -6.03
N ALA A 469 -6.31 -36.21 -5.51
CA ALA A 469 -6.67 -37.46 -4.84
C ALA A 469 -7.52 -37.21 -3.58
N THR A 470 -7.16 -36.19 -2.79
CA THR A 470 -7.91 -35.79 -1.58
C THR A 470 -9.30 -35.30 -1.95
N VAL A 471 -9.43 -34.42 -2.95
CA VAL A 471 -10.72 -33.92 -3.45
C VAL A 471 -11.57 -35.07 -3.98
N ARG A 472 -11.00 -35.98 -4.77
CA ARG A 472 -11.71 -37.17 -5.27
C ARG A 472 -12.21 -38.05 -4.13
N TRP A 473 -11.40 -38.26 -3.10
CA TRP A 473 -11.81 -39.03 -1.93
C TRP A 473 -13.02 -38.39 -1.24
N TRP A 474 -12.98 -37.08 -0.96
CA TRP A 474 -14.11 -36.37 -0.34
C TRP A 474 -15.36 -36.35 -1.22
N VAL A 475 -15.21 -36.16 -2.53
CA VAL A 475 -16.34 -36.22 -3.47
C VAL A 475 -16.95 -37.62 -3.49
N ASN A 476 -16.13 -38.67 -3.55
CA ASN A 476 -16.61 -40.04 -3.51
C ASN A 476 -17.29 -40.36 -2.18
N LEU A 477 -16.73 -39.90 -1.05
CA LEU A 477 -17.34 -40.07 0.27
C LEU A 477 -18.71 -39.40 0.34
N HIS A 478 -18.81 -38.15 -0.13
CA HIS A 478 -20.06 -37.39 -0.18
C HIS A 478 -21.11 -38.06 -1.08
N LEU A 479 -20.71 -38.53 -2.27
CA LEU A 479 -21.61 -39.27 -3.15
C LEU A 479 -22.09 -40.59 -2.52
N THR A 480 -21.19 -41.29 -1.83
CA THR A 480 -21.51 -42.53 -1.11
C THR A 480 -22.51 -42.26 0.02
N PHE A 481 -22.31 -41.20 0.78
CA PHE A 481 -23.23 -40.78 1.85
C PHE A 481 -24.60 -40.42 1.26
N LYS A 482 -24.64 -39.59 0.22
CA LYS A 482 -25.87 -39.22 -0.47
C LYS A 482 -26.63 -40.43 -1.00
N TYR A 483 -25.93 -41.40 -1.57
CA TYR A 483 -26.53 -42.64 -2.05
C TYR A 483 -27.18 -43.42 -0.89
N HIS A 484 -26.46 -43.67 0.19
CA HIS A 484 -26.98 -44.43 1.33
C HIS A 484 -28.14 -43.73 2.05
N LEU A 485 -28.07 -42.40 2.19
CA LEU A 485 -29.15 -41.59 2.77
C LEU A 485 -30.39 -41.60 1.88
N HIS A 486 -30.24 -41.39 0.57
CA HIS A 486 -31.36 -41.37 -0.39
C HIS A 486 -32.08 -42.73 -0.46
N HIS A 487 -31.34 -43.84 -0.41
CA HIS A 487 -31.90 -45.19 -0.49
C HIS A 487 -32.24 -45.82 0.87
N ARG A 488 -32.05 -45.09 1.99
CA ARG A 488 -32.32 -45.56 3.37
C ARG A 488 -31.75 -46.95 3.69
N THR A 489 -30.51 -47.21 3.26
CA THR A 489 -29.84 -48.47 3.59
C THR A 489 -29.51 -48.52 5.09
N PRO A 490 -29.20 -49.69 5.69
CA PRO A 490 -28.82 -49.78 7.11
C PRO A 490 -27.67 -48.83 7.50
N THR A 491 -26.68 -48.68 6.63
CA THR A 491 -25.59 -47.70 6.78
C THR A 491 -26.08 -46.25 6.72
N GLY A 492 -27.05 -45.93 5.85
CA GLY A 492 -27.63 -44.59 5.75
C GLY A 492 -28.40 -44.21 7.02
N LEU A 493 -29.21 -45.14 7.55
CA LEU A 493 -29.94 -44.96 8.82
C LEU A 493 -28.99 -44.80 10.02
N PHE A 494 -27.87 -45.53 10.03
CA PHE A 494 -26.82 -45.35 11.03
C PHE A 494 -26.20 -43.95 10.95
N ILE A 495 -25.85 -43.49 9.74
CA ILE A 495 -25.27 -42.15 9.52
C ILE A 495 -26.26 -41.07 9.94
N GLU A 496 -27.53 -41.17 9.55
CA GLU A 496 -28.60 -40.23 9.93
C GLU A 496 -28.71 -40.12 11.46
N LYS A 497 -28.76 -41.26 12.15
CA LYS A 497 -28.79 -41.29 13.62
C LYS A 497 -27.56 -40.62 14.26
N GLN A 498 -26.37 -40.83 13.71
CA GLN A 498 -25.14 -40.19 14.23
C GLN A 498 -25.14 -38.68 13.96
N LEU A 499 -25.56 -38.24 12.78
CA LEU A 499 -25.66 -36.82 12.44
C LEU A 499 -26.70 -36.10 13.32
N ASP A 500 -27.84 -36.74 13.60
CA ASP A 500 -28.85 -36.20 14.50
C ASP A 500 -28.31 -36.09 15.94
N GLN A 501 -27.56 -37.09 16.41
CA GLN A 501 -26.91 -37.05 17.72
C GLN A 501 -25.87 -35.92 17.80
N GLU A 502 -25.00 -35.78 16.80
CA GLU A 502 -24.01 -34.70 16.74
C GLU A 502 -24.68 -33.32 16.68
N ALA A 503 -25.76 -33.18 15.91
CA ALA A 503 -26.53 -31.93 15.81
C ALA A 503 -27.17 -31.56 17.16
N MET A 504 -27.73 -32.54 17.88
CA MET A 504 -28.26 -32.32 19.23
C MET A 504 -27.15 -31.91 20.21
N GLU A 505 -25.98 -32.55 20.14
CA GLU A 505 -24.82 -32.21 20.99
C GLU A 505 -24.21 -30.84 20.66
N GLU A 506 -24.14 -30.47 19.38
CA GLU A 506 -23.68 -29.14 18.95
C GLU A 506 -24.65 -28.05 19.39
N GLN A 507 -25.95 -28.29 19.24
CA GLN A 507 -26.99 -27.37 19.71
C GLN A 507 -26.91 -27.18 21.22
N LYS A 508 -26.71 -28.26 21.99
CA LYS A 508 -26.52 -28.18 23.44
C LYS A 508 -25.26 -27.42 23.82
N ARG A 509 -24.12 -27.67 23.15
CA ARG A 509 -22.87 -26.91 23.36
C ARG A 509 -23.03 -25.43 23.01
N HIS A 510 -23.79 -25.11 21.97
CA HIS A 510 -24.11 -23.74 21.58
C HIS A 510 -24.94 -23.04 22.67
N GLN A 511 -26.00 -23.71 23.17
CA GLN A 511 -26.79 -23.24 24.31
C GLN A 511 -25.93 -22.98 25.55
N GLU A 512 -25.06 -23.93 25.93
CA GLU A 512 -24.17 -23.80 27.09
C GLU A 512 -23.20 -22.62 26.96
N ARG A 513 -22.65 -22.37 25.76
CA ARG A 513 -21.78 -21.20 25.51
C ARG A 513 -22.52 -19.89 25.71
N TRP A 514 -23.73 -19.77 25.16
CA TRP A 514 -24.56 -18.58 25.32
C TRP A 514 -24.99 -18.36 26.76
N PHE A 515 -25.41 -19.44 27.42
CA PHE A 515 -25.72 -19.41 28.84
C PHE A 515 -24.56 -18.90 29.67
N ASN A 516 -23.35 -19.44 29.46
CA ASN A 516 -22.16 -19.00 30.17
C ASN A 516 -21.81 -17.54 29.88
N TYR A 517 -21.87 -17.11 28.61
CA TYR A 517 -21.58 -15.73 28.20
C TYR A 517 -22.50 -14.71 28.89
N VAL A 518 -23.81 -14.95 28.83
CA VAL A 518 -24.82 -14.03 29.41
C VAL A 518 -24.76 -14.05 30.92
N THR A 519 -24.70 -15.24 31.51
CA THR A 519 -24.64 -15.42 32.96
C THR A 519 -23.40 -14.79 33.56
N ASP A 520 -22.22 -14.98 32.95
CA ASP A 520 -20.97 -14.38 33.41
C ASP A 520 -21.02 -12.85 33.38
N ALA A 521 -21.52 -12.27 32.28
CA ALA A 521 -21.68 -10.82 32.16
C ALA A 521 -22.63 -10.26 33.24
N MET A 522 -23.75 -10.95 33.48
CA MET A 522 -24.72 -10.58 34.51
C MET A 522 -24.16 -10.72 35.93
N LEU A 523 -23.49 -11.84 36.24
CA LEU A 523 -22.89 -12.08 37.54
C LEU A 523 -21.72 -11.11 37.82
N CYS A 524 -20.92 -10.77 36.81
CA CYS A 524 -19.92 -9.72 36.92
C CYS A 524 -20.53 -8.36 37.27
N TYR A 525 -21.66 -8.00 36.65
CA TYR A 525 -22.40 -6.79 37.04
C TYR A 525 -22.93 -6.88 38.48
N SER A 526 -23.49 -8.02 38.87
CA SER A 526 -23.96 -8.23 40.25
C SER A 526 -22.84 -8.18 41.29
N SER A 527 -21.66 -8.73 40.97
CA SER A 527 -20.45 -8.62 41.79
C SER A 527 -19.98 -7.16 41.91
N ALA A 528 -19.99 -6.40 40.80
CA ALA A 528 -19.67 -4.97 40.80
C ALA A 528 -20.64 -4.13 41.64
N PHE A 529 -21.94 -4.45 41.59
CA PHE A 529 -22.93 -3.87 42.50
C PHE A 529 -22.60 -4.18 43.96
N CYS A 530 -22.27 -5.43 44.28
CA CYS A 530 -21.92 -5.83 45.65
C CYS A 530 -20.71 -5.08 46.18
N MET A 531 -19.64 -4.95 45.37
CA MET A 531 -18.47 -4.13 45.69
C MET A 531 -18.86 -2.68 46.00
N SER A 532 -19.70 -2.07 45.14
CA SER A 532 -20.12 -0.68 45.33
C SER A 532 -20.94 -0.47 46.61
N VAL A 533 -21.74 -1.44 47.03
CA VAL A 533 -22.56 -1.35 48.25
C VAL A 533 -21.69 -1.51 49.51
N MET A 534 -20.72 -2.42 49.46
CA MET A 534 -19.79 -2.67 50.56
C MET A 534 -18.88 -1.46 50.80
N GLU A 535 -18.20 -0.97 49.78
CA GLU A 535 -17.29 0.17 49.93
C GLU A 535 -18.03 1.48 50.20
N GLY A 536 -19.19 1.72 49.57
CA GLY A 536 -19.97 2.94 49.76
C GLY A 536 -20.55 3.14 51.16
N ARG A 537 -20.54 2.11 52.03
CA ARG A 537 -20.94 2.19 53.44
C ARG A 537 -19.75 2.20 54.41
N GLU A 538 -18.58 1.71 54.01
CA GLU A 538 -17.36 1.63 54.84
C GLU A 538 -16.33 2.74 54.50
N GLY A 539 -16.51 3.54 53.44
CA GLY A 539 -15.62 4.66 53.10
C GLY A 539 -16.04 5.43 51.85
N SER A 540 -15.48 6.63 51.63
CA SER A 540 -15.87 7.56 50.56
C SER A 540 -15.86 6.92 49.16
N GLY A 541 -16.96 7.12 48.41
CA GLY A 541 -17.19 6.50 47.11
C GLY A 541 -16.06 6.64 46.10
N ASN A 542 -15.38 5.53 45.84
CA ASN A 542 -14.29 5.42 44.89
C ASN A 542 -14.82 5.57 43.44
N ALA A 543 -14.44 6.65 42.74
CA ALA A 543 -14.91 6.95 41.39
C ALA A 543 -14.63 5.79 40.40
N ASN A 544 -13.56 5.03 40.64
CA ASN A 544 -13.16 3.88 39.85
C ASN A 544 -14.18 2.72 39.92
N ILE A 545 -14.80 2.49 41.08
CA ILE A 545 -15.80 1.42 41.25
C ILE A 545 -17.11 1.76 40.54
N ARG A 546 -17.52 3.03 40.57
CA ARG A 546 -18.68 3.49 39.80
C ARG A 546 -18.46 3.35 38.31
N ARG A 547 -17.25 3.68 37.81
CA ARG A 547 -16.85 3.45 36.41
C ARG A 547 -16.85 1.97 36.05
N TYR A 548 -16.28 1.12 36.92
CA TYR A 548 -16.27 -0.33 36.74
C TYR A 548 -17.70 -0.90 36.70
N MET A 549 -18.56 -0.52 37.63
CA MET A 549 -19.96 -0.92 37.67
C MET A 549 -20.74 -0.44 36.43
N ALA A 550 -20.49 0.77 35.93
CA ALA A 550 -21.10 1.26 34.70
C ALA A 550 -20.64 0.47 33.47
N ALA A 551 -19.35 0.09 33.41
CA ALA A 551 -18.80 -0.71 32.34
C ALA A 551 -19.35 -2.14 32.35
N THR A 552 -19.40 -2.81 33.51
CA THR A 552 -19.97 -4.16 33.63
C THR A 552 -21.47 -4.18 33.37
N ARG A 553 -22.20 -3.13 33.78
CA ARG A 553 -23.62 -2.97 33.44
C ARG A 553 -23.85 -2.88 31.93
N ARG A 554 -23.03 -2.11 31.20
CA ARG A 554 -23.11 -2.02 29.74
C ARG A 554 -22.85 -3.38 29.10
N LYS A 555 -21.80 -4.09 29.54
CA LYS A 555 -21.48 -5.45 29.06
C LYS A 555 -22.66 -6.41 29.27
N ALA A 556 -23.27 -6.43 30.45
CA ALA A 556 -24.43 -7.28 30.75
C ALA A 556 -25.64 -6.93 29.85
N TYR A 557 -25.88 -5.64 29.61
CA TYR A 557 -26.96 -5.20 28.72
C TYR A 557 -26.70 -5.62 27.26
N THR A 558 -25.47 -5.41 26.77
CA THR A 558 -25.06 -5.82 25.42
C THR A 558 -25.19 -7.32 25.22
N ALA A 559 -24.69 -8.13 26.16
CA ALA A 559 -24.80 -9.60 26.07
C ALA A 559 -26.26 -10.08 26.03
N LEU A 560 -27.16 -9.43 26.78
CA LEU A 560 -28.60 -9.73 26.74
C LEU A 560 -29.25 -9.31 25.41
N CYS A 561 -28.87 -8.16 24.85
CA CYS A 561 -29.38 -7.72 23.54
C CYS A 561 -28.90 -8.67 22.43
N GLU A 562 -27.62 -9.03 22.42
CA GLU A 562 -27.05 -9.97 21.46
C GLU A 562 -27.71 -11.36 21.53
N LEU A 563 -28.09 -11.82 22.72
CA LEU A 563 -28.86 -13.05 22.87
C LEU A 563 -30.27 -12.90 22.25
N LEU A 564 -30.94 -11.78 22.52
CA LEU A 564 -32.31 -11.52 22.06
C LEU A 564 -32.39 -11.24 20.55
N ASP A 565 -31.34 -10.71 19.92
CA ASP A 565 -31.26 -10.55 18.46
C ASP A 565 -31.39 -11.90 17.68
N ASN A 566 -31.32 -13.04 18.38
CA ASN A 566 -31.52 -14.38 17.83
C ASN A 566 -32.97 -14.91 18.05
N THR A 567 -33.99 -14.04 17.99
CA THR A 567 -35.40 -14.33 18.37
C THR A 567 -36.04 -15.56 17.71
N ASP A 568 -35.59 -15.97 16.53
CA ASP A 568 -36.22 -17.03 15.74
C ASP A 568 -35.93 -18.46 16.26
N ALA A 569 -35.10 -18.59 17.31
CA ALA A 569 -34.60 -19.88 17.73
C ALA A 569 -35.13 -20.30 19.13
N GLN A 570 -35.82 -21.44 19.20
CA GLN A 570 -36.43 -21.97 20.44
C GLN A 570 -35.46 -22.05 21.63
N TRP A 571 -34.17 -22.25 21.37
CA TRP A 571 -33.14 -22.37 22.40
C TRP A 571 -32.86 -21.07 23.18
N VAL A 572 -33.21 -19.90 22.62
CA VAL A 572 -33.02 -18.61 23.31
C VAL A 572 -33.89 -18.55 24.56
N ASN A 573 -35.12 -19.04 24.48
CA ASN A 573 -36.03 -19.12 25.62
C ASN A 573 -35.44 -20.01 26.73
N ASP A 574 -34.86 -21.15 26.37
CA ASP A 574 -34.23 -22.06 27.34
C ASP A 574 -33.05 -21.40 28.06
N VAL A 575 -32.23 -20.64 27.33
CA VAL A 575 -31.08 -19.89 27.91
C VAL A 575 -31.57 -18.77 28.83
N VAL A 576 -32.59 -18.01 28.43
CA VAL A 576 -33.19 -16.95 29.26
C VAL A 576 -33.81 -17.54 30.54
N GLN A 577 -34.59 -18.62 30.42
CA GLN A 577 -35.19 -19.30 31.58
C GLN A 577 -34.12 -19.88 32.51
N SER A 578 -33.05 -20.46 31.96
CA SER A 578 -31.93 -20.97 32.76
C SER A 578 -31.20 -19.84 33.49
N ALA A 579 -30.97 -18.71 32.83
CA ALA A 579 -30.32 -17.54 33.44
C ALA A 579 -31.18 -16.92 34.54
N VAL A 580 -32.50 -16.81 34.32
CA VAL A 580 -33.45 -16.39 35.36
C VAL A 580 -33.47 -17.38 36.52
N GLY A 581 -33.50 -18.68 36.23
CA GLY A 581 -33.49 -19.76 37.22
C GLY A 581 -32.27 -19.72 38.14
N GLN A 582 -31.09 -19.33 37.62
CA GLN A 582 -29.92 -19.10 38.48
C GLN A 582 -30.14 -17.97 39.50
N TYR A 583 -30.73 -16.84 39.08
CA TYR A 583 -31.02 -15.73 40.00
C TYR A 583 -32.17 -16.06 40.96
N GLU A 584 -33.15 -16.85 40.54
CA GLU A 584 -34.21 -17.38 41.42
C GLU A 584 -33.65 -18.33 42.48
N ALA A 585 -32.67 -19.17 42.12
CA ALA A 585 -31.96 -20.02 43.08
C ALA A 585 -31.17 -19.18 44.12
N ILE A 586 -30.53 -18.08 43.69
CA ILE A 586 -29.90 -17.13 44.61
C ILE A 586 -30.94 -16.52 45.55
N GLN A 587 -32.11 -16.12 45.01
CA GLN A 587 -33.18 -15.52 45.81
C GLN A 587 -33.75 -16.53 46.84
N ALA A 588 -33.97 -17.77 46.45
CA ALA A 588 -34.44 -18.84 47.34
C ALA A 588 -33.44 -19.08 48.47
N ALA A 589 -32.14 -19.20 48.14
CA ALA A 589 -31.09 -19.38 49.14
C ALA A 589 -31.00 -18.22 50.14
N LEU A 590 -31.18 -16.98 49.69
CA LEU A 590 -31.25 -15.81 50.57
C LEU A 590 -32.47 -15.80 51.49
N THR A 591 -33.60 -16.38 51.06
CA THR A 591 -34.84 -16.45 51.84
C THR A 591 -34.79 -17.56 52.89
N GLU A 592 -34.16 -18.68 52.56
CA GLU A 592 -33.97 -19.85 53.45
C GLU A 592 -32.78 -19.69 54.41
N GLY A 593 -31.92 -18.70 54.19
CA GLY A 593 -30.71 -18.47 54.98
C GLY A 593 -29.59 -19.50 54.71
N SER A 594 -29.63 -20.17 53.56
CA SER A 594 -28.66 -21.19 53.16
C SER A 594 -27.42 -20.56 52.47
N ALA A 595 -26.31 -21.29 52.46
CA ALA A 595 -25.08 -20.82 51.82
C ALA A 595 -25.23 -20.81 50.29
N LEU A 596 -24.82 -19.69 49.66
CA LEU A 596 -24.81 -19.58 48.20
C LEU A 596 -23.71 -20.47 47.60
N ALA A 597 -24.05 -21.24 46.58
CA ALA A 597 -23.12 -22.12 45.86
C ALA A 597 -22.26 -21.40 44.79
N ILE A 598 -22.24 -20.07 44.78
CA ILE A 598 -21.61 -19.26 43.73
C ILE A 598 -20.20 -18.87 44.16
N TYR A 599 -19.21 -19.08 43.29
CA TYR A 599 -17.80 -18.76 43.53
C TYR A 599 -17.48 -17.29 43.21
N LEU A 600 -18.26 -16.35 43.79
CA LEU A 600 -17.99 -14.91 43.65
C LEU A 600 -17.94 -14.28 45.03
N ASP A 601 -16.72 -13.92 45.45
CA ASP A 601 -16.39 -13.49 46.80
C ASP A 601 -17.26 -12.33 47.28
N TRP A 602 -17.52 -11.33 46.43
CA TRP A 602 -18.32 -10.17 46.79
C TRP A 602 -19.81 -10.45 46.97
N ILE A 603 -20.37 -11.39 46.19
CA ILE A 603 -21.77 -11.79 46.32
C ILE A 603 -21.96 -12.57 47.62
N ASN A 604 -21.05 -13.49 47.93
CA ASN A 604 -21.03 -14.24 49.19
C ASN A 604 -20.76 -13.37 50.42
N LEU A 605 -19.92 -12.33 50.27
CA LEU A 605 -19.63 -11.41 51.35
C LEU A 605 -20.86 -10.52 51.65
N LEU A 606 -21.52 -10.01 50.62
CA LEU A 606 -22.70 -9.18 50.79
C LEU A 606 -23.90 -9.98 51.32
N SER A 607 -24.07 -11.25 50.93
CA SER A 607 -25.16 -12.10 51.45
C SER A 607 -25.09 -12.27 52.96
N LYS A 608 -23.87 -12.36 53.53
CA LYS A 608 -23.65 -12.47 54.98
C LYS A 608 -23.82 -11.15 55.73
N ARG A 609 -23.38 -10.03 55.15
CA ARG A 609 -23.40 -8.72 55.84
C ARG A 609 -24.71 -7.94 55.64
N HIS A 610 -25.27 -7.96 54.43
CA HIS A 610 -26.42 -7.15 54.03
C HIS A 610 -27.37 -7.91 53.07
N PRO A 611 -28.06 -8.97 53.55
CA PRO A 611 -28.89 -9.83 52.71
C PRO A 611 -30.02 -9.08 51.99
N ALA A 612 -30.66 -8.10 52.66
CA ALA A 612 -31.76 -7.32 52.08
C ALA A 612 -31.34 -6.48 50.85
N SER A 613 -30.11 -5.97 50.82
CA SER A 613 -29.60 -5.20 49.68
C SER A 613 -29.34 -6.10 48.47
N LEU A 614 -28.78 -7.29 48.72
CA LEU A 614 -28.54 -8.30 47.68
C LEU A 614 -29.86 -8.84 47.12
N GLU A 615 -30.83 -9.11 47.98
CA GLU A 615 -32.16 -9.58 47.58
C GLU A 615 -32.86 -8.56 46.66
N ARG A 616 -32.79 -7.27 46.97
CA ARG A 616 -33.35 -6.20 46.11
C ARG A 616 -32.67 -6.15 44.74
N HIS A 617 -31.35 -6.34 44.69
CA HIS A 617 -30.60 -6.38 43.44
C HIS A 617 -30.96 -7.61 42.59
N VAL A 618 -31.00 -8.80 43.20
CA VAL A 618 -31.39 -10.06 42.53
C VAL A 618 -32.80 -9.95 41.95
N ARG A 619 -33.78 -9.44 42.72
CA ARG A 619 -35.14 -9.18 42.22
C ARG A 619 -35.15 -8.17 41.06
N THR A 620 -34.24 -7.20 41.06
CA THR A 620 -34.12 -6.21 39.98
C THR A 620 -33.54 -6.85 38.72
N MET A 621 -32.55 -7.73 38.85
CA MET A 621 -31.96 -8.49 37.73
C MET A 621 -32.98 -9.42 37.08
N ILE A 622 -33.73 -10.20 37.87
CA ILE A 622 -34.81 -11.08 37.37
C ILE A 622 -35.83 -10.25 36.57
N LYS A 623 -36.31 -9.14 37.14
CA LYS A 623 -37.25 -8.24 36.46
C LYS A 623 -36.67 -7.61 35.20
N ALA A 624 -35.37 -7.27 35.18
CA ALA A 624 -34.72 -6.66 34.03
C ALA A 624 -34.65 -7.64 32.85
N VAL A 625 -34.23 -8.89 33.10
CA VAL A 625 -34.17 -9.94 32.07
C VAL A 625 -35.57 -10.27 31.56
N GLN A 626 -36.54 -10.47 32.46
CA GLN A 626 -37.93 -10.78 32.08
C GLN A 626 -38.61 -9.64 31.32
N ARG A 627 -38.25 -8.37 31.60
CA ARG A 627 -38.77 -7.20 30.86
C ARG A 627 -38.17 -7.09 29.47
N LEU A 628 -36.88 -7.34 29.33
CA LEU A 628 -36.20 -7.34 28.04
C LEU A 628 -36.75 -8.45 27.15
N HIS A 629 -36.89 -9.66 27.70
CA HIS A 629 -37.48 -10.79 26.99
C HIS A 629 -38.93 -10.55 26.53
N ARG A 630 -39.77 -9.91 27.36
CA ARG A 630 -41.16 -9.55 26.99
C ARG A 630 -41.27 -8.40 26.00
N ARG A 631 -40.23 -7.56 25.85
CA ARG A 631 -40.28 -6.38 24.96
C ARG A 631 -40.35 -6.79 23.49
N ASP A 632 -39.69 -7.88 23.12
CA ASP A 632 -39.67 -8.39 21.74
C ASP A 632 -40.94 -9.19 21.36
N ASP A 633 -41.60 -9.86 22.32
CA ASP A 633 -42.91 -10.49 22.10
C ASP A 633 -43.97 -9.47 21.65
N THR A 634 -43.85 -8.21 22.08
CA THR A 634 -44.75 -7.12 21.67
C THR A 634 -44.39 -6.47 20.32
N GLU A 635 -43.14 -6.55 19.86
CA GLU A 635 -42.75 -6.01 18.54
C GLU A 635 -43.03 -6.99 17.39
N LEU A 636 -43.06 -8.30 17.65
CA LEU A 636 -43.52 -9.31 16.69
C LEU A 636 -45.04 -9.26 16.39
N GLN A 637 -45.83 -8.48 17.14
CA GLN A 637 -47.25 -8.22 16.85
C GLN A 637 -47.56 -6.82 16.29
N ARG A 638 -46.56 -5.94 16.12
CA ARG A 638 -46.75 -4.60 15.53
C ARG A 638 -46.04 -4.42 14.20
N GLY A 639 -46.22 -5.39 13.32
CA GLY A 639 -46.13 -5.18 11.88
C GLY A 639 -47.40 -4.54 11.32
N GLN A 640 -47.74 -3.32 11.74
CA GLN A 640 -48.56 -2.32 11.01
C GLN A 640 -48.84 -1.11 11.91
N GLN A 641 -48.58 0.09 11.37
CA GLN A 641 -48.90 1.45 11.89
C GLN A 641 -47.79 2.19 12.65
N GLY A 642 -46.93 2.86 11.86
CA GLY A 642 -46.53 4.28 11.92
C GLY A 642 -46.28 5.03 13.24
N LEU A 643 -45.03 5.56 13.35
CA LEU A 643 -44.58 6.84 14.00
C LEU A 643 -44.89 7.02 15.51
N SER A 644 -44.02 7.54 16.39
CA SER A 644 -43.14 8.72 16.34
C SER A 644 -42.14 8.69 17.52
N LEU A 645 -41.02 9.39 17.35
CA LEU A 645 -40.08 9.84 18.38
C LEU A 645 -40.75 10.57 19.57
N ALA A 646 -40.03 10.53 20.72
CA ALA A 646 -40.15 11.33 21.96
C ALA A 646 -41.06 10.78 23.09
N ALA A 647 -40.41 10.16 24.09
CA ALA A 647 -40.66 10.29 25.53
C ALA A 647 -39.50 9.68 26.32
#